data_AF-A0AB33ICV3-F1
#
_entry.id   AF-A0AB33ICV3-F1
#
_cell.length_a   1.000
_cell.length_b   1.000
_cell.length_c   1.000
_cell.angle_alpha   90.00
_cell.angle_beta   90.00
_cell.angle_gamma   90.00
#
_symmetry.space_group_name_H-M   'P 1'
#
loop_
_entity.id
_entity.type
_entity.pdbx_description
1 polymer ?
#
loop_
_entity_poly.entity_id
_entity_poly.type
_entity_poly.pdbx_seq_one_letter_code
_entity_poly.pdbx_strand_id
1 'polypeptide(L)'
;MKAPLPTSRQITQFIGYFDHLDGLEVKGWACNLAAPRVPATLHVIADGQEIGSVVCDLPRPDVQENIGVMTPNLGFCFKLPDFLADSKEHRIGLRFPNRSVVPCLATDDGTIKDEDIAVTLEPQFNYESCVDGFTRGALRGWVQRINTAEGTREGQCEVAVFMDGAPFARIRADRFRGDVASAVGGDANCGFELVIPKHRRQTGTRTIRFLAVPGDVELMGSPITTSLVDNKLEEHLLGVSETIARLHREISSLRETISNLLPEQRFNLGDYDQWARRYFNVLRARVAERRQQLGPDFLARGPLVSVICPTYKPDMTDFIAAVESVMAQTWSNWELIIVDDGGKSLEVAARMAEYCRNDPRIKLIRLKKNLGISGATNEGVKAAKGEWVAFFDHDDAMVDVALEAMLQAAAGLDPQVIYSDEDKIDQAGYFLEPNFKPDFDYRYLLGCNYICHLTMVRKEVLEQVGDLNASYDGAQDHDLMLRLTEIVPREGFLHVPEVLYHWRKTPNSTAMTISNKQYAVNAGIRAIADHLRRVGHDARVEAINNLTIYNVWWGINREPTVSIIIPFRNQAELTKECVSRILEHTDYKAYDIILIDNWSTDEDALAFCKEMSRNKRIQVLSIQEEFNFSRLNNLAAASSSSEFFFFMNNDLFVDDPKWLKTIVGEAMAGEDIGAVGGKFVYPNGAIQHVGVVVGPDGVASHVHRGLQAHEYGYISRAILSHEVTAVTAAGMLVRAEAFREVGGFDEVNLKVAYNDVDLCLKMREAGWRIIQCNNFMAVHHESVSRGSDDRPEHEARFFAETQHMHQQWGDHAIYQHDPAYSPHFMLDQSYYDLVTPE
;
A
#
# COMPACT_ATOMS: atom_id res chain seq x y z
N MET A 1 -21.66 -46.30 -54.89
CA MET A 1 -21.60 -46.93 -56.23
C MET A 1 -21.37 -48.43 -56.05
N LYS A 2 -21.92 -49.27 -56.93
CA LYS A 2 -22.04 -50.74 -56.79
C LYS A 2 -20.67 -51.44 -56.64
N ALA A 3 -20.49 -52.25 -55.60
CA ALA A 3 -19.40 -53.24 -55.55
C ALA A 3 -19.73 -54.43 -56.47
N PRO A 4 -18.85 -54.86 -57.38
CA PRO A 4 -19.10 -56.01 -58.24
C PRO A 4 -18.92 -57.32 -57.47
N LEU A 5 -19.93 -58.20 -57.53
CA LEU A 5 -19.84 -59.60 -57.09
C LEU A 5 -18.91 -60.38 -58.04
N PRO A 6 -17.87 -61.09 -57.57
CA PRO A 6 -17.06 -61.96 -58.42
C PRO A 6 -17.85 -63.21 -58.83
N THR A 7 -18.17 -63.34 -60.12
CA THR A 7 -18.76 -64.55 -60.70
C THR A 7 -17.67 -65.53 -61.16
N SER A 8 -17.25 -66.46 -60.31
CA SER A 8 -17.06 -67.89 -60.64
C SER A 8 -16.76 -68.72 -59.39
N ARG A 9 -17.34 -69.92 -59.33
CA ARG A 9 -17.33 -70.85 -58.18
C ARG A 9 -15.92 -71.38 -57.87
N GLN A 10 -15.28 -70.84 -56.83
CA GLN A 10 -14.77 -71.66 -55.73
C GLN A 10 -15.62 -71.30 -54.51
N ILE A 11 -16.16 -72.29 -53.80
CA ILE A 11 -16.91 -72.03 -52.56
C ILE A 11 -15.88 -71.63 -51.51
N THR A 12 -15.51 -70.36 -51.47
CA THR A 12 -14.73 -69.80 -50.38
C THR A 12 -15.61 -69.79 -49.14
N GLN A 13 -15.17 -70.52 -48.11
CA GLN A 13 -15.88 -70.66 -46.83
C GLN A 13 -16.19 -69.29 -46.18
N PHE A 14 -15.42 -68.27 -46.50
CA PHE A 14 -15.56 -66.93 -45.98
C PHE A 14 -15.71 -65.90 -47.10
N ILE A 15 -16.49 -64.87 -46.83
CA ILE A 15 -16.60 -63.65 -47.64
C ILE A 15 -16.46 -62.45 -46.72
N GLY A 16 -15.96 -61.33 -47.21
CA GLY A 16 -15.77 -60.14 -46.41
C GLY A 16 -15.13 -59.04 -47.21
N TYR A 17 -15.14 -57.85 -46.64
CA TYR A 17 -14.66 -56.64 -47.28
C TYR A 17 -14.11 -55.68 -46.24
N PHE A 18 -12.91 -55.15 -46.51
CA PHE A 18 -12.37 -54.01 -45.80
C PHE A 18 -13.00 -52.74 -46.40
N ASP A 19 -13.79 -52.00 -45.63
CA ASP A 19 -14.50 -50.83 -46.15
C ASP A 19 -13.56 -49.63 -46.29
N HIS A 20 -12.90 -49.25 -45.20
CA HIS A 20 -11.94 -48.14 -45.15
C HIS A 20 -11.15 -48.13 -43.82
N LEU A 21 -10.02 -47.43 -43.84
CA LEU A 21 -9.26 -47.03 -42.65
C LEU A 21 -9.57 -45.55 -42.37
N ASP A 22 -10.05 -45.23 -41.17
CA ASP A 22 -10.24 -43.85 -40.72
C ASP A 22 -9.37 -43.60 -39.48
N GLY A 23 -8.26 -42.90 -39.68
CA GLY A 23 -7.22 -42.75 -38.66
C GLY A 23 -6.72 -44.12 -38.17
N LEU A 24 -6.89 -44.42 -36.88
CA LEU A 24 -6.52 -45.70 -36.27
C LEU A 24 -7.64 -46.74 -36.31
N GLU A 25 -8.81 -46.46 -36.88
CA GLU A 25 -9.94 -47.41 -36.90
C GLU A 25 -10.06 -48.13 -38.24
N VAL A 26 -9.93 -49.46 -38.19
CA VAL A 26 -10.13 -50.38 -39.30
C VAL A 26 -11.57 -50.89 -39.27
N LYS A 27 -12.35 -50.60 -40.31
CA LYS A 27 -13.77 -50.98 -40.42
C LYS A 27 -14.05 -51.80 -41.67
N GLY A 28 -14.99 -52.72 -41.54
CA GLY A 28 -15.41 -53.57 -42.65
C GLY A 28 -16.48 -54.55 -42.23
N TRP A 29 -16.64 -55.60 -43.01
CA TRP A 29 -17.54 -56.71 -42.69
C TRP A 29 -16.97 -58.05 -43.13
N ALA A 30 -17.36 -59.14 -42.47
CA ALA A 30 -17.03 -60.50 -42.88
C ALA A 30 -18.07 -61.51 -42.40
N CYS A 31 -18.23 -62.58 -43.18
CA CYS A 31 -19.18 -63.65 -42.94
C CYS A 31 -18.58 -65.01 -43.27
N ASN A 32 -18.87 -66.01 -42.43
CA ASN A 32 -18.61 -67.41 -42.73
C ASN A 32 -19.86 -68.04 -43.36
N LEU A 33 -19.79 -68.39 -44.64
CA LEU A 33 -20.93 -68.97 -45.37
C LEU A 33 -21.30 -70.38 -44.89
N ALA A 34 -20.39 -71.11 -44.24
CA ALA A 34 -20.67 -72.43 -43.68
C ALA A 34 -21.41 -72.36 -42.32
N ALA A 35 -21.30 -71.23 -41.60
CA ALA A 35 -21.95 -71.00 -40.32
C ALA A 35 -22.46 -69.55 -40.20
N PRO A 36 -23.46 -69.14 -41.01
CA PRO A 36 -23.87 -67.73 -41.16
C PRO A 36 -24.55 -67.13 -39.91
N ARG A 37 -24.72 -67.90 -38.83
CA ARG A 37 -25.22 -67.41 -37.52
C ARG A 37 -24.11 -67.18 -36.51
N VAL A 38 -22.87 -67.55 -36.82
CA VAL A 38 -21.70 -67.38 -35.95
C VAL A 38 -20.85 -66.24 -36.52
N PRO A 39 -20.59 -65.17 -35.75
CA PRO A 39 -19.71 -64.08 -36.19
C PRO A 39 -18.35 -64.61 -36.66
N ALA A 40 -17.86 -64.09 -37.79
CA ALA A 40 -16.51 -64.40 -38.24
C ALA A 40 -15.49 -63.66 -37.34
N THR A 41 -14.37 -64.32 -37.03
CA THR A 41 -13.23 -63.67 -36.36
C THR A 41 -12.15 -63.42 -37.39
N LEU A 42 -11.68 -62.19 -37.50
CA LEU A 42 -10.60 -61.78 -38.38
C LEU A 42 -9.32 -61.55 -37.56
N HIS A 43 -8.19 -61.90 -38.13
CA HIS A 43 -6.87 -61.58 -37.58
C HIS A 43 -6.35 -60.30 -38.26
N VAL A 44 -5.96 -59.34 -37.44
CA VAL A 44 -5.42 -58.04 -37.89
C VAL A 44 -3.90 -58.14 -37.90
N ILE A 45 -3.32 -57.88 -39.06
CA ILE A 45 -1.88 -57.95 -39.31
C ILE A 45 -1.36 -56.54 -39.56
N ALA A 46 -0.26 -56.17 -38.90
CA ALA A 46 0.54 -54.99 -39.22
C ALA A 46 1.98 -55.42 -39.49
N ASP A 47 2.54 -55.01 -40.63
CA ASP A 47 3.90 -55.33 -41.09
C ASP A 47 4.26 -56.84 -41.03
N GLY A 48 3.27 -57.68 -41.36
CA GLY A 48 3.43 -59.13 -41.36
C GLY A 48 3.32 -59.80 -39.98
N GLN A 49 3.12 -59.05 -38.90
CA GLN A 49 2.83 -59.59 -37.56
C GLN A 49 1.36 -59.44 -37.18
N GLU A 50 0.80 -60.45 -36.52
CA GLU A 50 -0.56 -60.39 -35.99
C GLU A 50 -0.59 -59.51 -34.73
N ILE A 51 -1.31 -58.38 -34.80
CA ILE A 51 -1.41 -57.39 -33.72
C ILE A 51 -2.70 -57.56 -32.88
N GLY A 52 -3.64 -58.36 -33.36
CA GLY A 52 -4.88 -58.63 -32.66
C GLY A 52 -5.89 -59.40 -33.51
N SER A 53 -7.07 -59.64 -32.94
CA SER A 53 -8.21 -60.23 -33.65
C SER A 53 -9.48 -59.46 -33.35
N VAL A 54 -10.42 -59.44 -34.30
CA VAL A 54 -11.70 -58.75 -34.18
C VAL A 54 -12.85 -59.67 -34.56
N VAL A 55 -13.94 -59.61 -33.80
CA VAL A 55 -15.16 -60.37 -34.06
C VAL A 55 -16.12 -59.49 -34.87
N CYS A 56 -16.73 -60.07 -35.90
CA CYS A 56 -17.63 -59.36 -36.80
C CYS A 56 -19.07 -59.42 -36.28
N ASP A 57 -19.36 -58.67 -35.22
CA ASP A 57 -20.64 -58.68 -34.50
C ASP A 57 -21.43 -57.35 -34.57
N LEU A 58 -20.95 -56.35 -35.31
CA LEU A 58 -21.63 -55.07 -35.49
C LEU A 58 -22.72 -55.15 -36.58
N PRO A 59 -23.86 -54.47 -36.42
CA PRO A 59 -24.96 -54.52 -37.38
C PRO A 59 -24.62 -53.81 -38.70
N ARG A 60 -24.80 -54.51 -39.82
CA ARG A 60 -24.64 -54.09 -41.22
C ARG A 60 -25.80 -54.60 -42.08
N PRO A 61 -27.02 -54.05 -41.86
CA PRO A 61 -28.21 -54.44 -42.62
C PRO A 61 -28.07 -54.18 -44.13
N ASP A 62 -27.30 -53.15 -44.50
CA ASP A 62 -26.94 -52.82 -45.89
C ASP A 62 -26.18 -53.94 -46.60
N VAL A 63 -25.30 -54.63 -45.88
CA VAL A 63 -24.57 -55.79 -46.40
C VAL A 63 -25.46 -57.02 -46.40
N GLN A 64 -26.20 -57.24 -45.30
CA GLN A 64 -27.09 -58.38 -45.12
C GLN A 64 -28.07 -58.55 -46.29
N GLU A 65 -28.75 -57.47 -46.68
CA GLU A 65 -29.71 -57.47 -47.80
C GLU A 65 -29.05 -57.82 -49.14
N ASN A 66 -27.80 -57.37 -49.36
CA ASN A 66 -27.09 -57.59 -50.61
C ASN A 66 -26.52 -59.02 -50.77
N ILE A 67 -26.09 -59.66 -49.68
CA ILE A 67 -25.50 -61.01 -49.72
C ILE A 67 -26.49 -62.12 -49.32
N GLY A 68 -27.67 -61.78 -48.78
CA GLY A 68 -28.75 -62.73 -48.50
C GLY A 68 -28.53 -63.64 -47.28
N VAL A 69 -27.86 -63.15 -46.23
CA VAL A 69 -27.60 -63.92 -44.99
C VAL A 69 -28.60 -63.59 -43.87
N MET A 70 -28.79 -64.51 -42.93
CA MET A 70 -29.88 -64.44 -41.92
C MET A 70 -29.57 -63.57 -40.68
N THR A 71 -28.40 -62.93 -40.58
CA THR A 71 -28.03 -62.04 -39.48
C THR A 71 -27.57 -60.68 -39.98
N PRO A 72 -27.95 -59.56 -39.34
CA PRO A 72 -27.39 -58.24 -39.64
C PRO A 72 -25.99 -58.06 -39.07
N ASN A 73 -25.58 -58.86 -38.08
CA ASN A 73 -24.32 -58.66 -37.37
C ASN A 73 -23.15 -59.26 -38.17
N LEU A 74 -22.58 -58.44 -39.04
CA LEU A 74 -21.54 -58.81 -40.00
C LEU A 74 -20.36 -57.83 -40.00
N GLY A 75 -20.53 -56.65 -39.41
CA GLY A 75 -19.54 -55.60 -39.37
C GLY A 75 -18.51 -55.80 -38.27
N PHE A 76 -17.34 -55.19 -38.42
CA PHE A 76 -16.33 -55.09 -37.37
C PHE A 76 -15.75 -53.68 -37.33
N CYS A 77 -15.19 -53.32 -36.18
CA CYS A 77 -14.37 -52.14 -35.99
C CYS A 77 -13.21 -52.52 -35.07
N PHE A 78 -11.98 -52.30 -35.52
CA PHE A 78 -10.78 -52.59 -34.73
C PHE A 78 -9.91 -51.33 -34.65
N LYS A 79 -9.55 -50.93 -33.43
CA LYS A 79 -8.61 -49.83 -33.20
C LYS A 79 -7.18 -50.35 -33.28
N LEU A 80 -6.42 -49.88 -34.26
CA LEU A 80 -4.98 -50.12 -34.39
C LEU A 80 -4.24 -49.55 -33.17
N PRO A 81 -3.20 -50.23 -32.67
CA PRO A 81 -2.36 -49.72 -31.60
C PRO A 81 -1.70 -48.37 -31.95
N ASP A 82 -1.64 -47.46 -30.96
CA ASP A 82 -1.13 -46.10 -31.17
C ASP A 82 0.36 -46.07 -31.62
N PHE A 83 1.14 -47.13 -31.38
CA PHE A 83 2.54 -47.21 -31.83
C PHE A 83 2.71 -47.26 -33.35
N LEU A 84 1.64 -47.57 -34.10
CA LEU A 84 1.63 -47.54 -35.57
C LEU A 84 1.44 -46.13 -36.12
N ALA A 85 1.12 -45.14 -35.28
CA ALA A 85 1.02 -43.73 -35.66
C ALA A 85 2.37 -43.01 -35.49
N ASP A 86 3.41 -43.52 -36.15
CA ASP A 86 4.79 -43.01 -36.04
C ASP A 86 5.26 -42.23 -37.29
N SER A 87 4.32 -41.87 -38.16
CA SER A 87 4.54 -41.23 -39.47
C SER A 87 5.41 -42.05 -40.43
N LYS A 88 5.58 -43.37 -40.23
CA LYS A 88 6.16 -44.29 -41.20
C LYS A 88 5.08 -45.09 -41.94
N GLU A 89 5.47 -45.63 -43.09
CA GLU A 89 4.60 -46.52 -43.87
C GLU A 89 4.51 -47.89 -43.19
N HIS A 90 3.30 -48.29 -42.81
CA HIS A 90 2.94 -49.59 -42.26
C HIS A 90 2.01 -50.34 -43.21
N ARG A 91 2.14 -51.66 -43.27
CA ARG A 91 1.26 -52.54 -44.06
C ARG A 91 0.20 -53.19 -43.19
N ILE A 92 -1.06 -52.79 -43.36
CA ILE A 92 -2.19 -53.30 -42.59
C ILE A 92 -2.99 -54.30 -43.41
N GLY A 93 -3.18 -55.49 -42.86
CA GLY A 93 -3.88 -56.60 -43.49
C GLY A 93 -4.95 -57.20 -42.58
N LEU A 94 -6.01 -57.72 -43.18
CA LEU A 94 -6.99 -58.56 -42.50
C LEU A 94 -6.94 -59.98 -43.08
N ARG A 95 -7.02 -60.98 -42.19
CA ARG A 95 -7.06 -62.40 -42.57
C ARG A 95 -8.26 -63.10 -41.97
N PHE A 96 -8.89 -63.97 -42.76
CA PHE A 96 -9.86 -64.95 -42.26
C PHE A 96 -9.17 -66.02 -41.39
N PRO A 97 -9.93 -66.85 -40.63
CA PRO A 97 -9.36 -67.92 -39.82
C PRO A 97 -8.51 -68.94 -40.61
N ASN A 98 -8.82 -69.14 -41.89
CA ASN A 98 -8.04 -69.99 -42.80
C ASN A 98 -6.80 -69.28 -43.40
N ARG A 99 -6.47 -68.08 -42.90
CA ARG A 99 -5.37 -67.20 -43.35
C ARG A 99 -5.49 -66.64 -44.76
N SER A 100 -6.64 -66.80 -45.42
CA SER A 100 -6.92 -66.08 -46.67
C SER A 100 -7.15 -64.58 -46.43
N VAL A 101 -6.79 -63.74 -47.40
CA VAL A 101 -6.86 -62.27 -47.31
C VAL A 101 -8.32 -61.82 -47.38
N VAL A 102 -8.68 -60.85 -46.54
CA VAL A 102 -9.95 -60.11 -46.69
C VAL A 102 -9.70 -59.01 -47.74
N PRO A 103 -10.42 -59.00 -48.87
CA PRO A 103 -10.18 -58.03 -49.95
C PRO A 103 -10.41 -56.57 -49.54
N CYS A 104 -9.65 -55.64 -50.14
CA CYS A 104 -9.79 -54.18 -50.01
C CYS A 104 -9.80 -53.50 -51.40
N LEU A 105 -10.46 -52.34 -51.54
CA LEU A 105 -10.35 -51.45 -52.72
C LEU A 105 -9.26 -50.39 -52.48
N ALA A 106 -8.30 -50.25 -53.40
CA ALA A 106 -7.68 -48.97 -53.77
C ALA A 106 -6.71 -49.10 -54.97
N THR A 107 -7.22 -48.82 -56.18
CA THR A 107 -6.62 -47.92 -57.20
C THR A 107 -7.77 -47.33 -58.04
N ASP A 108 -7.58 -46.17 -58.66
CA ASP A 108 -8.61 -45.34 -59.36
C ASP A 108 -9.32 -46.04 -60.54
N ASP A 109 -8.93 -47.26 -60.89
CA ASP A 109 -9.37 -48.06 -62.03
C ASP A 109 -10.22 -49.30 -61.65
N GLY A 110 -10.59 -49.46 -60.37
CA GLY A 110 -11.68 -50.37 -59.96
C GLY A 110 -11.34 -51.87 -59.97
N THR A 111 -10.07 -52.25 -59.91
CA THR A 111 -9.62 -53.64 -59.72
C THR A 111 -9.50 -53.99 -58.21
N ILE A 112 -9.95 -55.18 -57.80
CA ILE A 112 -9.84 -55.69 -56.43
C ILE A 112 -8.42 -56.24 -56.24
N LYS A 113 -7.71 -55.82 -55.18
CA LYS A 113 -6.39 -56.36 -54.82
C LYS A 113 -6.49 -57.23 -53.56
N ASP A 114 -5.88 -58.42 -53.62
CA ASP A 114 -5.74 -59.34 -52.48
C ASP A 114 -4.41 -59.09 -51.73
N GLU A 115 -4.15 -57.84 -51.35
CA GLU A 115 -2.89 -57.40 -50.72
C GLU A 115 -3.12 -56.54 -49.47
N ASP A 116 -2.11 -56.46 -48.59
CA ASP A 116 -2.12 -55.57 -47.43
C ASP A 116 -2.02 -54.10 -47.85
N ILE A 117 -2.70 -53.22 -47.14
CA ILE A 117 -2.79 -51.79 -47.46
C ILE A 117 -1.61 -51.07 -46.84
N ALA A 118 -0.83 -50.35 -47.66
CA ALA A 118 0.19 -49.45 -47.16
C ALA A 118 -0.45 -48.15 -46.66
N VAL A 119 -0.23 -47.81 -45.40
CA VAL A 119 -0.78 -46.63 -44.75
C VAL A 119 0.29 -45.93 -43.94
N THR A 120 0.32 -44.60 -43.99
CA THR A 120 1.14 -43.78 -43.11
C THR A 120 0.20 -43.12 -42.13
N LEU A 121 0.34 -43.46 -40.85
CA LEU A 121 -0.53 -42.98 -39.78
C LEU A 121 0.19 -41.86 -39.03
N GLU A 122 -0.43 -40.68 -38.99
CA GLU A 122 0.11 -39.53 -38.27
C GLU A 122 -0.22 -39.61 -36.76
N PRO A 123 0.72 -39.29 -35.86
CA PRO A 123 0.46 -39.22 -34.44
C PRO A 123 -0.63 -38.18 -34.13
N GLN A 124 -1.67 -38.59 -33.40
CA GLN A 124 -2.71 -37.68 -32.93
C GLN A 124 -2.27 -36.99 -31.63
N PHE A 125 -2.28 -35.66 -31.63
CA PHE A 125 -1.96 -34.85 -30.46
C PHE A 125 -3.23 -34.16 -29.95
N ASN A 126 -3.61 -34.44 -28.70
CA ASN A 126 -4.73 -33.79 -28.04
C ASN A 126 -4.22 -32.74 -27.06
N TYR A 127 -4.78 -31.53 -27.13
CA TYR A 127 -4.43 -30.42 -26.25
C TYR A 127 -5.68 -29.82 -25.61
N GLU A 128 -5.53 -29.35 -24.37
CA GLU A 128 -6.47 -28.49 -23.68
C GLU A 128 -5.82 -27.10 -23.54
N SER A 129 -6.51 -26.03 -23.91
CA SER A 129 -5.88 -24.71 -24.00
C SER A 129 -6.89 -23.57 -23.92
N CYS A 130 -6.40 -22.35 -23.70
CA CYS A 130 -7.15 -21.12 -23.90
C CYS A 130 -6.19 -19.94 -24.14
N VAL A 131 -6.56 -19.01 -25.03
CA VAL A 131 -5.94 -17.70 -25.18
C VAL A 131 -6.74 -16.68 -24.37
N ASP A 132 -6.11 -16.09 -23.35
CA ASP A 132 -6.77 -15.19 -22.39
C ASP A 132 -7.03 -13.79 -22.98
N GLY A 133 -6.30 -13.41 -24.04
CA GLY A 133 -6.43 -12.13 -24.73
C GLY A 133 -5.23 -11.19 -24.58
N PHE A 134 -5.39 -9.93 -24.97
CA PHE A 134 -4.35 -8.89 -24.89
C PHE A 134 -4.58 -8.02 -23.65
N THR A 135 -3.72 -8.18 -22.63
CA THR A 135 -3.81 -7.43 -21.37
C THR A 135 -2.42 -6.97 -20.95
N ARG A 136 -2.28 -5.73 -20.46
CA ARG A 136 -1.00 -5.14 -20.01
C ARG A 136 0.16 -5.29 -21.02
N GLY A 137 -0.13 -5.12 -22.31
CA GLY A 137 0.91 -5.08 -23.37
C GLY A 137 1.44 -6.45 -23.84
N ALA A 138 0.86 -7.56 -23.39
CA ALA A 138 1.22 -8.90 -23.82
C ALA A 138 0.00 -9.78 -24.12
N LEU A 139 0.14 -10.71 -25.07
CA LEU A 139 -0.83 -11.79 -25.29
C LEU A 139 -0.51 -12.92 -24.33
N ARG A 140 -1.52 -13.44 -23.64
CA ARG A 140 -1.38 -14.53 -22.69
C ARG A 140 -2.32 -15.67 -23.02
N GLY A 141 -1.95 -16.85 -22.56
CA GLY A 141 -2.78 -18.03 -22.65
C GLY A 141 -2.11 -19.21 -21.95
N TRP A 142 -2.69 -20.38 -22.10
CA TRP A 142 -2.15 -21.62 -21.58
C TRP A 142 -2.47 -22.79 -22.50
N VAL A 143 -1.65 -23.84 -22.42
CA VAL A 143 -1.82 -25.09 -23.16
C VAL A 143 -1.24 -26.26 -22.38
N GLN A 144 -1.97 -27.36 -22.34
CA GLN A 144 -1.55 -28.64 -21.79
C GLN A 144 -1.80 -29.75 -22.81
N ARG A 145 -0.87 -30.70 -22.93
CA ARG A 145 -1.03 -31.90 -23.74
C ARG A 145 -1.75 -32.96 -22.94
N ILE A 146 -2.79 -33.55 -23.53
CA ILE A 146 -3.53 -34.67 -22.93
C ILE A 146 -2.95 -35.98 -23.47
N ASN A 147 -2.44 -36.82 -22.57
CA ASN A 147 -2.19 -38.22 -22.87
C ASN A 147 -3.47 -39.02 -22.60
N THR A 148 -4.21 -39.34 -23.65
CA THR A 148 -5.51 -40.04 -23.54
C THR A 148 -5.41 -41.47 -23.04
N ALA A 149 -4.24 -42.12 -23.14
CA ALA A 149 -4.02 -43.48 -22.62
C ALA A 149 -3.79 -43.49 -21.10
N GLU A 150 -3.13 -42.48 -20.56
CA GLU A 150 -2.76 -42.39 -19.14
C GLU A 150 -3.68 -41.43 -18.34
N GLY A 151 -4.48 -40.61 -19.02
CA GLY A 151 -5.31 -39.58 -18.41
C GLY A 151 -4.50 -38.42 -17.82
N THR A 152 -3.21 -38.32 -18.14
CA THR A 152 -2.29 -37.30 -17.64
C THR A 152 -2.31 -36.05 -18.52
N ARG A 153 -2.11 -34.89 -17.88
CA ARG A 153 -2.01 -33.58 -18.53
C ARG A 153 -0.64 -32.99 -18.28
N GLU A 154 0.12 -32.79 -19.35
CA GLU A 154 1.49 -32.31 -19.31
C GLU A 154 1.56 -30.85 -19.77
N GLY A 155 2.25 -30.01 -19.00
CA GLY A 155 2.49 -28.61 -19.34
C GLY A 155 3.67 -28.45 -20.30
N GLN A 156 4.25 -27.24 -20.35
CA GLN A 156 5.47 -26.94 -21.10
C GLN A 156 5.41 -27.21 -22.62
N CYS A 157 4.21 -27.20 -23.21
CA CYS A 157 4.01 -27.37 -24.65
C CYS A 157 4.63 -26.21 -25.43
N GLU A 158 5.06 -26.46 -26.67
CA GLU A 158 5.44 -25.38 -27.59
C GLU A 158 4.21 -24.81 -28.30
N VAL A 159 4.18 -23.49 -28.47
CA VAL A 159 3.15 -22.77 -29.19
C VAL A 159 3.79 -21.98 -30.33
N ALA A 160 3.44 -22.32 -31.57
CA ALA A 160 3.76 -21.54 -32.75
C ALA A 160 2.74 -20.41 -32.93
N VAL A 161 3.24 -19.20 -33.11
CA VAL A 161 2.42 -17.99 -33.24
C VAL A 161 2.57 -17.42 -34.64
N PHE A 162 1.44 -17.13 -35.28
CA PHE A 162 1.35 -16.51 -36.59
C PHE A 162 0.63 -15.17 -36.47
N MET A 163 1.12 -14.17 -37.18
CA MET A 163 0.53 -12.83 -37.23
C MET A 163 0.20 -12.52 -38.68
N ASP A 164 -1.09 -12.26 -38.95
CA ASP A 164 -1.65 -12.04 -40.29
C ASP A 164 -1.23 -13.14 -41.29
N GLY A 165 -1.18 -14.38 -40.82
CA GLY A 165 -0.81 -15.56 -41.61
C GLY A 165 0.70 -15.80 -41.77
N ALA A 166 1.57 -14.90 -41.30
CA ALA A 166 3.02 -15.09 -41.32
C ALA A 166 3.56 -15.65 -40.00
N PRO A 167 4.55 -16.58 -40.01
CA PRO A 167 5.20 -17.05 -38.79
C PRO A 167 5.81 -15.87 -38.01
N PHE A 168 5.47 -15.76 -36.72
CA PHE A 168 5.88 -14.65 -35.87
C PHE A 168 6.85 -15.09 -34.76
N ALA A 169 6.48 -16.12 -33.99
CA ALA A 169 7.30 -16.61 -32.89
C ALA A 169 7.00 -18.09 -32.56
N ARG A 170 7.91 -18.74 -31.83
CA ARG A 170 7.62 -19.97 -31.09
C ARG A 170 7.90 -19.70 -29.61
N ILE A 171 6.95 -20.04 -28.76
CA ILE A 171 7.03 -19.81 -27.32
C ILE A 171 6.79 -21.13 -26.59
N ARG A 172 7.48 -21.33 -25.46
CA ARG A 172 7.23 -22.45 -24.58
C ARG A 172 6.23 -22.04 -23.50
N ALA A 173 5.25 -22.89 -23.25
CA ALA A 173 4.22 -22.65 -22.24
C ALA A 173 4.65 -23.17 -20.86
N ASP A 174 5.72 -22.60 -20.31
CA ASP A 174 6.35 -23.01 -19.04
C ASP A 174 6.09 -22.06 -17.86
N ARG A 175 5.24 -21.04 -18.04
CA ARG A 175 4.87 -20.14 -16.95
C ARG A 175 3.87 -20.78 -16.00
N PHE A 176 4.04 -20.49 -14.71
CA PHE A 176 3.17 -20.99 -13.66
C PHE A 176 1.76 -20.36 -13.72
N ARG A 177 0.74 -21.22 -13.75
CA ARG A 177 -0.71 -20.96 -13.78
C ARG A 177 -1.40 -21.92 -12.81
N GLY A 178 -1.22 -21.67 -11.52
CA GLY A 178 -1.86 -22.46 -10.45
C GLY A 178 -3.39 -22.38 -10.46
N ASP A 179 -3.94 -21.28 -10.98
CA ASP A 179 -5.37 -21.10 -11.24
C ASP A 179 -5.90 -22.12 -12.27
N VAL A 180 -5.18 -22.31 -13.38
CA VAL A 180 -5.53 -23.28 -14.43
C VAL A 180 -5.39 -24.71 -13.91
N ALA A 181 -4.28 -25.02 -13.22
CA ALA A 181 -4.10 -26.34 -12.61
C ALA A 181 -5.19 -26.67 -11.58
N SER A 182 -5.69 -25.66 -10.85
CA SER A 182 -6.80 -25.86 -9.89
C SER A 182 -8.15 -26.06 -10.58
N ALA A 183 -8.40 -25.37 -11.71
CA ALA A 183 -9.67 -25.43 -12.42
C ALA A 183 -9.80 -26.65 -13.35
N VAL A 184 -8.71 -27.00 -14.05
CA VAL A 184 -8.73 -28.00 -15.13
C VAL A 184 -7.93 -29.26 -14.76
N GLY A 185 -7.05 -29.19 -13.76
CA GLY A 185 -6.13 -30.25 -13.36
C GLY A 185 -4.90 -30.35 -14.28
N GLY A 186 -3.77 -30.88 -13.80
CA GLY A 186 -2.55 -31.07 -14.59
C GLY A 186 -1.36 -30.23 -14.12
N ASP A 187 -0.33 -30.09 -14.96
CA ASP A 187 0.88 -29.31 -14.65
C ASP A 187 0.56 -27.81 -14.54
N ALA A 188 0.95 -27.20 -13.41
CA ALA A 188 0.82 -25.77 -13.20
C ALA A 188 1.72 -24.94 -14.13
N ASN A 189 2.78 -25.51 -14.72
CA ASN A 189 3.63 -24.82 -15.69
C ASN A 189 3.09 -25.01 -17.11
N CYS A 190 1.94 -24.40 -17.39
CA CYS A 190 1.24 -24.51 -18.67
C CYS A 190 0.92 -23.16 -19.32
N GLY A 191 1.31 -22.04 -18.71
CA GLY A 191 1.05 -20.69 -19.22
C GLY A 191 2.12 -20.22 -20.20
N PHE A 192 1.73 -19.34 -21.13
CA PHE A 192 2.66 -18.61 -22.00
C PHE A 192 2.33 -17.11 -22.03
N GLU A 193 3.35 -16.30 -22.35
CA GLU A 193 3.22 -14.87 -22.57
C GLU A 193 4.02 -14.46 -23.80
N LEU A 194 3.39 -13.71 -24.70
CA LEU A 194 4.01 -13.17 -25.90
C LEU A 194 3.92 -11.65 -25.91
N VAL A 195 5.08 -11.00 -25.85
CA VAL A 195 5.21 -9.56 -26.04
C VAL A 195 5.53 -9.28 -27.50
N ILE A 196 4.64 -8.59 -28.22
CA ILE A 196 4.90 -8.18 -29.60
C ILE A 196 5.89 -7.01 -29.58
N PRO A 197 7.06 -7.08 -30.25
CA PRO A 197 8.02 -5.98 -30.27
C PRO A 197 7.44 -4.69 -30.86
N LYS A 198 7.82 -3.52 -30.30
CA LYS A 198 7.29 -2.19 -30.67
C LYS A 198 7.27 -1.93 -32.19
N HIS A 199 8.34 -2.28 -32.89
CA HIS A 199 8.48 -2.08 -34.36
C HIS A 199 7.49 -2.93 -35.20
N ARG A 200 6.83 -3.92 -34.62
CA ARG A 200 5.83 -4.79 -35.29
C ARG A 200 4.38 -4.43 -34.92
N ARG A 201 4.19 -3.49 -33.98
CA ARG A 201 2.88 -2.96 -33.56
C ARG A 201 2.47 -1.79 -34.46
N GLN A 202 2.04 -2.08 -35.68
CA GLN A 202 1.53 -1.06 -36.62
C GLN A 202 0.05 -0.75 -36.33
N THR A 203 -0.40 0.47 -36.64
CA THR A 203 -1.80 0.88 -36.49
C THR A 203 -2.74 0.02 -37.35
N GLY A 204 -3.72 -0.61 -36.72
CA GLY A 204 -4.75 -1.42 -37.38
C GLY A 204 -5.08 -2.69 -36.60
N THR A 205 -6.21 -3.29 -36.97
CA THR A 205 -6.63 -4.59 -36.45
C THR A 205 -5.72 -5.69 -36.99
N ARG A 206 -5.20 -6.55 -36.12
CA ARG A 206 -4.32 -7.68 -36.46
C ARG A 206 -4.96 -8.99 -36.06
N THR A 207 -4.75 -10.03 -36.87
CA THR A 207 -5.23 -11.38 -36.57
C THR A 207 -4.05 -12.25 -36.16
N ILE A 208 -4.08 -12.79 -34.95
CA ILE A 208 -3.00 -13.57 -34.38
C ILE A 208 -3.51 -14.98 -34.09
N ARG A 209 -2.80 -15.96 -34.64
CA ARG A 209 -3.12 -17.39 -34.51
C ARG A 209 -2.07 -18.09 -33.65
N PHE A 210 -2.53 -18.95 -32.75
CA PHE A 210 -1.70 -19.75 -31.86
C PHE A 210 -1.96 -21.24 -32.13
N LEU A 211 -0.90 -22.00 -32.42
CA LEU A 211 -0.95 -23.43 -32.69
C LEU A 211 -0.05 -24.18 -31.70
N ALA A 212 -0.56 -25.24 -31.07
CA ALA A 212 0.25 -26.16 -30.27
C ALA A 212 1.09 -27.06 -31.18
N VAL A 213 2.37 -27.25 -30.82
CA VAL A 213 3.33 -28.08 -31.55
C VAL A 213 3.81 -29.21 -30.63
N PRO A 214 3.88 -30.47 -31.11
CA PRO A 214 3.57 -30.96 -32.47
C PRO A 214 2.06 -31.11 -32.75
N GLY A 215 1.69 -31.12 -34.05
CA GLY A 215 0.32 -31.35 -34.52
C GLY A 215 -0.41 -30.12 -35.06
N ASP A 216 0.18 -28.92 -34.93
CA ASP A 216 -0.36 -27.64 -35.40
C ASP A 216 -1.84 -27.41 -34.99
N VAL A 217 -2.17 -27.82 -33.76
CA VAL A 217 -3.54 -27.76 -33.23
C VAL A 217 -3.83 -26.35 -32.73
N GLU A 218 -4.85 -25.70 -33.29
CA GLU A 218 -5.20 -24.32 -32.92
C GLU A 218 -5.74 -24.22 -31.49
N LEU A 219 -5.21 -23.28 -30.71
CA LEU A 219 -5.63 -23.09 -29.32
C LEU A 219 -7.05 -22.50 -29.25
N MET A 220 -7.80 -22.81 -28.20
CA MET A 220 -9.11 -22.17 -27.96
C MET A 220 -8.94 -20.66 -27.77
N GLY A 221 -9.79 -19.86 -28.41
CA GLY A 221 -9.66 -18.39 -28.44
C GLY A 221 -8.68 -17.87 -29.49
N SER A 222 -8.08 -18.75 -30.31
CA SER A 222 -7.35 -18.41 -31.54
C SER A 222 -8.21 -18.72 -32.78
N PRO A 223 -8.17 -17.93 -33.87
CA PRO A 223 -7.50 -16.63 -33.98
C PRO A 223 -8.10 -15.56 -33.07
N ILE A 224 -7.25 -14.70 -32.51
CA ILE A 224 -7.68 -13.45 -31.87
C ILE A 224 -7.49 -12.28 -32.83
N THR A 225 -8.49 -11.41 -32.89
CA THR A 225 -8.47 -10.18 -33.67
C THR A 225 -8.41 -9.00 -32.70
N THR A 226 -7.30 -8.25 -32.69
CA THR A 226 -7.10 -7.14 -31.74
C THR A 226 -6.45 -5.94 -32.42
N SER A 227 -6.84 -4.72 -32.02
CA SER A 227 -6.15 -3.49 -32.44
C SER A 227 -4.91 -3.29 -31.57
N LEU A 228 -3.73 -3.51 -32.15
CA LEU A 228 -2.46 -3.29 -31.47
C LEU A 228 -2.11 -1.79 -31.46
N VAL A 229 -2.94 -0.96 -30.82
CA VAL A 229 -2.62 0.43 -30.49
C VAL A 229 -3.13 0.66 -29.09
N ASP A 230 -2.22 0.71 -28.11
CA ASP A 230 -2.10 2.01 -27.45
C ASP A 230 -0.68 2.51 -27.26
N ASN A 231 0.25 2.18 -28.16
CA ASN A 231 1.61 2.72 -28.07
C ASN A 231 1.64 4.26 -28.15
N LYS A 232 0.64 4.90 -28.78
CA LYS A 232 0.57 6.36 -28.82
C LYS A 232 0.13 6.95 -27.50
N LEU A 233 -0.86 6.39 -26.80
CA LEU A 233 -1.19 6.86 -25.46
C LEU A 233 -0.13 6.40 -24.46
N GLU A 234 0.47 5.22 -24.61
CA GLU A 234 1.56 4.75 -23.74
C GLU A 234 2.85 5.56 -23.98
N GLU A 235 3.25 5.87 -25.22
CA GLU A 235 4.34 6.82 -25.51
C GLU A 235 3.96 8.26 -25.21
N HIS A 236 2.68 8.64 -25.31
CA HIS A 236 2.24 9.97 -24.90
C HIS A 236 2.16 10.07 -23.37
N LEU A 237 1.79 9.03 -22.64
CA LEU A 237 1.73 8.98 -21.17
C LEU A 237 3.12 8.78 -20.60
N LEU A 238 3.97 7.95 -21.19
CA LEU A 238 5.40 7.86 -20.85
C LEU A 238 6.11 9.14 -21.27
N GLY A 239 5.80 9.71 -22.42
CA GLY A 239 6.36 10.97 -22.90
C GLY A 239 5.87 12.17 -22.10
N VAL A 240 4.63 12.17 -21.64
CA VAL A 240 4.05 13.17 -20.72
C VAL A 240 4.61 12.92 -19.32
N SER A 241 4.75 11.69 -18.85
CA SER A 241 5.37 11.36 -17.55
C SER A 241 6.86 11.69 -17.54
N GLU A 242 7.60 11.41 -18.62
CA GLU A 242 9.00 11.82 -18.81
C GLU A 242 9.10 13.33 -19.00
N THR A 243 8.12 13.96 -19.65
CA THR A 243 8.05 15.43 -19.77
C THR A 243 7.71 16.05 -18.43
N ILE A 244 6.84 15.48 -17.61
CA ILE A 244 6.53 15.92 -16.25
C ILE A 244 7.74 15.69 -15.37
N ALA A 245 8.42 14.54 -15.46
CA ALA A 245 9.65 14.28 -14.72
C ALA A 245 10.78 15.19 -15.18
N ARG A 246 10.87 15.52 -16.46
CA ARG A 246 11.83 16.48 -17.03
C ARG A 246 11.47 17.91 -16.64
N LEU A 247 10.20 18.31 -16.69
CA LEU A 247 9.70 19.62 -16.27
C LEU A 247 9.84 19.77 -14.76
N HIS A 248 9.61 18.73 -13.96
CA HIS A 248 9.94 18.72 -12.54
C HIS A 248 11.45 18.83 -12.36
N ARG A 249 12.29 18.08 -13.10
CA ARG A 249 13.74 18.26 -13.04
C ARG A 249 14.19 19.64 -13.53
N GLU A 250 13.54 20.23 -14.53
CA GLU A 250 13.82 21.57 -15.06
C GLU A 250 13.28 22.64 -14.12
N ILE A 251 12.14 22.47 -13.47
CA ILE A 251 11.59 23.36 -12.45
C ILE A 251 12.43 23.24 -11.19
N SER A 252 12.83 22.04 -10.77
CA SER A 252 13.78 21.82 -9.69
C SER A 252 15.14 22.39 -10.04
N SER A 253 15.62 22.22 -11.28
CA SER A 253 16.89 22.79 -11.76
C SER A 253 16.80 24.30 -11.99
N LEU A 254 15.64 24.84 -12.36
CA LEU A 254 15.37 26.28 -12.48
C LEU A 254 15.14 26.88 -11.11
N ARG A 255 14.53 26.17 -10.16
CA ARG A 255 14.46 26.54 -8.74
C ARG A 255 15.83 26.47 -8.13
N GLU A 256 16.65 25.49 -8.49
CA GLU A 256 18.06 25.37 -8.10
C GLU A 256 18.89 26.46 -8.78
N THR A 257 18.63 26.80 -10.04
CA THR A 257 19.31 27.87 -10.78
C THR A 257 18.88 29.22 -10.24
N ILE A 258 17.59 29.45 -10.00
CA ILE A 258 17.03 30.62 -9.33
C ILE A 258 17.56 30.67 -7.90
N SER A 259 17.65 29.56 -7.18
CA SER A 259 18.25 29.47 -5.84
C SER A 259 19.76 29.68 -5.86
N ASN A 260 20.45 29.36 -6.95
CA ASN A 260 21.88 29.59 -7.15
C ASN A 260 22.18 31.01 -7.65
N LEU A 261 21.19 31.65 -8.30
CA LEU A 261 21.24 33.03 -8.80
C LEU A 261 20.67 34.04 -7.80
N LEU A 262 19.78 33.62 -6.91
CA LEU A 262 19.35 34.34 -5.73
C LEU A 262 20.44 34.14 -4.67
N PRO A 263 21.13 35.20 -4.24
CA PRO A 263 22.27 35.11 -3.34
C PRO A 263 21.84 34.89 -1.88
N GLU A 264 20.90 33.97 -1.63
CA GLU A 264 20.48 33.58 -0.29
C GLU A 264 20.91 32.14 -0.02
N GLN A 265 21.74 31.98 1.00
CA GLN A 265 22.22 30.68 1.44
C GLN A 265 21.05 29.88 2.01
N ARG A 266 20.49 28.96 1.23
CA ARG A 266 19.46 28.02 1.69
C ARG A 266 20.11 26.90 2.50
N PHE A 267 19.46 26.53 3.60
CA PHE A 267 19.85 25.38 4.43
C PHE A 267 18.87 24.24 4.18
N ASN A 268 19.37 23.01 4.24
CA ASN A 268 18.56 21.80 4.32
C ASN A 268 19.07 20.94 5.48
N LEU A 269 18.39 19.83 5.76
CA LEU A 269 18.79 18.89 6.82
C LEU A 269 20.23 18.36 6.68
N GLY A 270 20.79 18.31 5.46
CA GLY A 270 22.19 17.96 5.21
C GLY A 270 23.19 19.05 5.64
N ASP A 271 22.74 20.30 5.75
CA ASP A 271 23.52 21.45 6.21
C ASP A 271 23.25 21.79 7.69
N TYR A 272 22.59 20.89 8.43
CA TYR A 272 22.06 21.18 9.76
C TYR A 272 23.12 21.71 10.75
N ASP A 273 24.34 21.17 10.78
CA ASP A 273 25.39 21.69 11.68
C ASP A 273 25.70 23.18 11.42
N GLN A 274 25.76 23.58 10.15
CA GLN A 274 26.01 24.99 9.78
C GLN A 274 24.83 25.88 10.16
N TRP A 275 23.61 25.38 9.95
CA TRP A 275 22.38 26.04 10.35
C TRP A 275 22.32 26.23 11.88
N ALA A 276 22.54 25.15 12.63
CA ALA A 276 22.48 25.10 14.09
C ALA A 276 23.48 26.07 14.74
N ARG A 277 24.71 26.14 14.23
CA ARG A 277 25.74 27.09 14.71
C ARG A 277 25.31 28.56 14.58
N ARG A 278 24.52 28.91 13.57
CA ARG A 278 23.94 30.25 13.42
C ARG A 278 22.71 30.41 14.29
N TYR A 279 21.81 29.44 14.24
CA TYR A 279 20.57 29.39 15.01
C TYR A 279 20.81 29.60 16.51
N PHE A 280 21.79 28.94 17.12
CA PHE A 280 22.04 29.15 18.56
C PHE A 280 22.49 30.57 18.92
N ASN A 281 23.08 31.33 17.99
CA ASN A 281 23.37 32.75 18.24
C ASN A 281 22.09 33.58 18.19
N VAL A 282 21.20 33.30 17.24
CA VAL A 282 19.89 33.98 17.12
C VAL A 282 19.01 33.65 18.31
N LEU A 283 18.91 32.38 18.69
CA LEU A 283 18.19 31.91 19.87
C LEU A 283 18.65 32.65 21.14
N ARG A 284 19.96 32.72 21.40
CA ARG A 284 20.51 33.47 22.54
C ARG A 284 20.14 34.94 22.51
N ALA A 285 20.21 35.58 21.34
CA ALA A 285 19.83 36.98 21.17
C ALA A 285 18.33 37.20 21.46
N ARG A 286 17.46 36.34 20.93
CA ARG A 286 16.01 36.40 21.13
C ARG A 286 15.61 36.17 22.60
N VAL A 287 16.22 35.19 23.27
CA VAL A 287 15.99 34.96 24.72
C VAL A 287 16.45 36.18 25.53
N ALA A 288 17.61 36.77 25.18
CA ALA A 288 18.12 37.96 25.85
C ALA A 288 17.24 39.21 25.60
N GLU A 289 16.65 39.35 24.41
CA GLU A 289 15.70 40.42 24.10
C GLU A 289 14.40 40.25 24.89
N ARG A 290 13.80 39.06 24.87
CA ARG A 290 12.57 38.74 25.61
C ARG A 290 12.76 38.90 27.12
N ARG A 291 13.95 38.60 27.65
CA ARG A 291 14.35 38.89 29.04
C ARG A 291 14.23 40.38 29.37
N GLN A 292 14.64 41.26 28.45
CA GLN A 292 14.53 42.71 28.66
C GLN A 292 13.06 43.17 28.66
N GLN A 293 12.23 42.56 27.83
CA GLN A 293 10.80 42.86 27.75
C GLN A 293 10.01 42.43 29.00
N LEU A 294 10.31 41.25 29.54
CA LEU A 294 9.67 40.72 30.76
C LEU A 294 10.13 41.44 32.04
N GLY A 295 11.28 42.12 31.99
CA GLY A 295 11.81 42.94 33.07
C GLY A 295 12.49 42.15 34.21
N PRO A 296 13.18 42.85 35.12
CA PRO A 296 14.01 42.23 36.17
C PRO A 296 13.21 41.45 37.23
N ASP A 297 11.94 41.79 37.42
CA ASP A 297 11.07 41.11 38.39
C ASP A 297 10.79 39.65 38.00
N PHE A 298 10.70 39.35 36.71
CA PHE A 298 10.52 37.98 36.20
C PHE A 298 11.68 37.08 36.60
N LEU A 299 12.92 37.57 36.49
CA LEU A 299 14.12 36.84 36.89
C LEU A 299 14.22 36.70 38.42
N ALA A 300 13.90 37.77 39.15
CA ALA A 300 14.05 37.80 40.60
C ALA A 300 13.00 36.93 41.34
N ARG A 301 11.81 36.76 40.75
CA ARG A 301 10.70 35.96 41.31
C ARG A 301 10.44 34.66 40.55
N GLY A 302 11.30 34.34 39.59
CA GLY A 302 11.11 33.21 38.73
C GLY A 302 11.10 31.87 39.48
N PRO A 303 10.37 30.86 38.99
CA PRO A 303 10.23 29.59 39.68
C PRO A 303 11.57 28.84 39.80
N LEU A 304 11.70 28.05 40.86
CA LEU A 304 12.81 27.13 41.02
C LEU A 304 12.58 25.91 40.10
N VAL A 305 13.59 25.56 39.31
CA VAL A 305 13.60 24.33 38.50
C VAL A 305 14.50 23.28 39.16
N SER A 306 13.94 22.11 39.48
CA SER A 306 14.71 20.94 39.90
C SER A 306 15.08 20.08 38.70
N VAL A 307 16.35 20.08 38.33
CA VAL A 307 16.89 19.23 37.27
C VAL A 307 17.28 17.87 37.87
N ILE A 308 16.63 16.80 37.42
CA ILE A 308 16.85 15.44 37.93
C ILE A 308 17.78 14.69 37.01
N CYS A 309 18.93 14.25 37.53
CA CYS A 309 19.97 13.58 36.79
C CYS A 309 20.26 12.18 37.36
N PRO A 310 19.50 11.15 36.96
CA PRO A 310 19.79 9.76 37.33
C PRO A 310 21.10 9.31 36.67
N THR A 311 22.04 8.83 37.48
CA THR A 311 23.41 8.55 37.05
C THR A 311 23.83 7.13 37.39
N TYR A 312 24.20 6.33 36.38
CA TYR A 312 24.71 4.97 36.58
C TYR A 312 25.87 4.66 35.64
N LYS A 313 27.08 4.55 36.21
CA LYS A 313 28.32 4.27 35.48
C LYS A 313 28.53 5.18 34.25
N PRO A 314 28.46 6.51 34.42
CA PRO A 314 28.62 7.43 33.31
C PRO A 314 30.05 7.39 32.76
N ASP A 315 30.23 7.76 31.49
CA ASP A 315 31.54 8.22 31.03
C ASP A 315 31.90 9.54 31.75
N MET A 316 33.15 9.69 32.17
CA MET A 316 33.56 10.86 32.95
C MET A 316 33.48 12.15 32.14
N THR A 317 33.84 12.12 30.86
CA THR A 317 33.87 13.31 29.99
C THR A 317 32.46 13.79 29.72
N ASP A 318 31.57 12.85 29.37
CA ASP A 318 30.17 13.15 29.07
C ASP A 318 29.44 13.64 30.32
N PHE A 319 29.71 13.04 31.47
CA PHE A 319 29.17 13.48 32.77
C PHE A 319 29.60 14.89 33.15
N ILE A 320 30.87 15.23 32.96
CA ILE A 320 31.38 16.57 33.21
C ILE A 320 30.66 17.57 32.29
N ALA A 321 30.58 17.28 31.00
CA ALA A 321 29.88 18.13 30.04
C ALA A 321 28.40 18.31 30.38
N ALA A 322 27.74 17.24 30.83
CA ALA A 322 26.34 17.26 31.25
C ALA A 322 26.13 18.20 32.44
N VAL A 323 26.89 18.03 33.53
CA VAL A 323 26.79 18.88 34.73
C VAL A 323 27.15 20.33 34.41
N GLU A 324 28.20 20.56 33.63
CA GLU A 324 28.63 21.92 33.24
C GLU A 324 27.59 22.62 32.36
N SER A 325 26.84 21.89 31.52
CA SER A 325 25.75 22.47 30.73
C SER A 325 24.58 23.00 31.57
N VAL A 326 24.28 22.35 32.70
CA VAL A 326 23.31 22.84 33.69
C VAL A 326 23.88 24.03 34.46
N MET A 327 25.17 23.99 34.80
CA MET A 327 25.83 25.11 35.47
C MET A 327 25.88 26.39 34.61
N ALA A 328 25.94 26.22 33.29
CA ALA A 328 26.00 27.31 32.32
C ALA A 328 24.63 27.97 32.03
N GLN A 329 23.53 27.47 32.62
CA GLN A 329 22.20 28.01 32.38
C GLN A 329 22.12 29.50 32.77
N THR A 330 21.56 30.30 31.87
CA THR A 330 21.28 31.72 32.07
C THR A 330 20.16 31.97 33.09
N TRP A 331 19.21 31.04 33.21
CA TRP A 331 18.32 30.97 34.36
C TRP A 331 19.11 30.57 35.59
N SER A 332 19.14 31.38 36.65
CA SER A 332 19.97 31.09 37.82
C SER A 332 19.25 30.29 38.92
N ASN A 333 17.91 30.31 38.93
CA ASN A 333 17.09 29.68 39.98
C ASN A 333 16.79 28.21 39.64
N TRP A 334 17.82 27.38 39.73
CA TRP A 334 17.73 25.93 39.58
C TRP A 334 18.46 25.20 40.70
N GLU A 335 18.14 23.93 40.85
CA GLU A 335 18.93 22.95 41.59
C GLU A 335 19.16 21.71 40.71
N LEU A 336 20.33 21.10 40.81
CA LEU A 336 20.67 19.87 40.10
C LEU A 336 20.75 18.72 41.11
N ILE A 337 19.89 17.72 40.94
CA ILE A 337 19.83 16.55 41.82
C ILE A 337 20.44 15.36 41.08
N ILE A 338 21.70 15.08 41.39
CA ILE A 338 22.45 13.93 40.88
C ILE A 338 22.09 12.72 41.74
N VAL A 339 21.52 11.69 41.12
CA VAL A 339 21.18 10.43 41.80
C VAL A 339 22.16 9.35 41.34
N ASP A 340 23.16 9.05 42.18
CA ASP A 340 24.10 7.95 41.96
C ASP A 340 23.40 6.61 42.25
N ASP A 341 22.97 5.92 41.19
CA ASP A 341 22.18 4.69 41.24
C ASP A 341 23.03 3.43 41.52
N GLY A 342 23.80 3.48 42.61
CA GLY A 342 24.67 2.40 43.03
C GLY A 342 25.92 2.24 42.17
N GLY A 343 26.48 3.34 41.66
CA GLY A 343 27.77 3.38 41.00
C GLY A 343 28.90 2.89 41.92
N LYS A 344 29.92 2.26 41.33
CA LYS A 344 31.09 1.73 42.07
C LYS A 344 32.40 2.46 41.79
N SER A 345 32.40 3.42 40.86
CA SER A 345 33.59 4.18 40.51
C SER A 345 33.88 5.23 41.59
N LEU A 346 35.02 5.08 42.27
CA LEU A 346 35.49 6.06 43.26
C LEU A 346 35.79 7.42 42.61
N GLU A 347 36.22 7.41 41.35
CA GLU A 347 36.56 8.62 40.60
C GLU A 347 35.30 9.44 40.30
N VAL A 348 34.26 8.81 39.76
CA VAL A 348 32.95 9.45 39.49
C VAL A 348 32.35 9.96 40.80
N ALA A 349 32.37 9.15 41.86
CA ALA A 349 31.86 9.55 43.16
C ALA A 349 32.63 10.73 43.77
N ALA A 350 33.95 10.81 43.55
CA ALA A 350 34.77 11.95 43.98
C ALA A 350 34.42 13.22 43.17
N ARG A 351 34.23 13.10 41.85
CA ARG A 351 33.82 14.20 40.99
C ARG A 351 32.44 14.75 41.35
N MET A 352 31.45 13.88 41.58
CA MET A 352 30.12 14.31 42.08
C MET A 352 30.21 15.09 43.40
N ALA A 353 31.05 14.62 44.33
CA ALA A 353 31.26 15.29 45.61
C ALA A 353 32.02 16.62 45.48
N GLU A 354 32.86 16.77 44.46
CA GLU A 354 33.50 18.03 44.12
C GLU A 354 32.48 19.07 43.65
N TYR A 355 31.60 18.72 42.71
CA TYR A 355 30.54 19.62 42.24
C TYR A 355 29.65 20.11 43.39
N CYS A 356 29.20 19.20 44.27
CA CYS A 356 28.38 19.58 45.44
C CYS A 356 29.09 20.51 46.43
N ARG A 357 30.43 20.44 46.52
CA ARG A 357 31.21 21.35 47.37
C ARG A 357 31.38 22.72 46.74
N ASN A 358 31.48 22.78 45.42
CA ASN A 358 31.77 24.00 44.68
C ASN A 358 30.50 24.81 44.36
N ASP A 359 29.35 24.16 44.15
CA ASP A 359 28.07 24.82 43.89
C ASP A 359 26.97 24.26 44.82
N PRO A 360 26.41 25.06 45.75
CA PRO A 360 25.41 24.60 46.70
C PRO A 360 24.05 24.26 46.05
N ARG A 361 23.83 24.63 44.78
CA ARG A 361 22.65 24.23 44.01
C ARG A 361 22.71 22.77 43.55
N ILE A 362 23.89 22.15 43.58
CA ILE A 362 24.08 20.76 43.19
C ILE A 362 23.97 19.86 44.42
N LYS A 363 23.10 18.86 44.34
CA LYS A 363 22.82 17.88 45.40
C LYS A 363 23.12 16.48 44.91
N LEU A 364 23.65 15.65 45.80
CA LEU A 364 23.98 14.26 45.51
C LEU A 364 23.17 13.33 46.41
N ILE A 365 22.42 12.42 45.80
CA ILE A 365 21.74 11.30 46.44
C ILE A 365 22.50 10.03 46.05
N ARG A 366 23.01 9.28 47.05
CA ARG A 366 23.70 8.01 46.80
C ARG A 366 22.83 6.84 47.18
N LEU A 367 22.43 6.04 46.21
CA LEU A 367 21.65 4.83 46.43
C LEU A 367 22.58 3.66 46.78
N LYS A 368 22.17 2.84 47.76
CA LYS A 368 22.97 1.70 48.22
C LYS A 368 23.04 0.56 47.21
N LYS A 369 22.09 0.49 46.30
CA LYS A 369 21.96 -0.49 45.23
C LYS A 369 21.35 0.20 44.01
N ASN A 370 21.60 -0.36 42.83
CA ASN A 370 20.94 0.06 41.60
C ASN A 370 19.44 -0.27 41.68
N LEU A 371 18.59 0.75 41.50
CA LEU A 371 17.13 0.68 41.47
C LEU A 371 16.57 0.75 40.04
N GLY A 372 17.42 0.93 39.04
CA GLY A 372 17.02 1.15 37.65
C GLY A 372 16.68 2.62 37.39
N ILE A 373 16.47 2.96 36.12
CA ILE A 373 16.23 4.34 35.69
C ILE A 373 14.99 4.93 36.38
N SER A 374 13.86 4.22 36.38
CA SER A 374 12.65 4.68 37.06
C SER A 374 12.87 4.91 38.55
N GLY A 375 13.51 3.95 39.24
CA GLY A 375 13.75 4.03 40.67
C GLY A 375 14.68 5.18 41.05
N ALA A 376 15.76 5.40 40.30
CA ALA A 376 16.69 6.51 40.51
C ALA A 376 16.01 7.86 40.26
N THR A 377 15.26 7.99 39.15
CA THR A 377 14.50 9.20 38.84
C THR A 377 13.50 9.52 39.94
N ASN A 378 12.75 8.54 40.44
CA ASN A 378 11.78 8.73 41.53
C ASN A 378 12.42 9.28 42.82
N GLU A 379 13.61 8.80 43.20
CA GLU A 379 14.31 9.34 44.37
C GLU A 379 14.77 10.79 44.15
N GLY A 380 15.12 11.15 42.91
CA GLY A 380 15.39 12.53 42.51
C GLY A 380 14.14 13.41 42.61
N VAL A 381 13.02 12.97 42.05
CA VAL A 381 11.73 13.69 42.08
C VAL A 381 11.26 13.91 43.52
N LYS A 382 11.38 12.92 44.41
CA LYS A 382 11.04 13.07 45.84
C LYS A 382 11.87 14.14 46.55
N ALA A 383 13.12 14.31 46.14
CA ALA A 383 14.02 15.30 46.72
C ALA A 383 13.88 16.70 46.10
N ALA A 384 13.18 16.82 44.96
CA ALA A 384 12.95 18.06 44.24
C ALA A 384 12.20 19.09 45.11
N LYS A 385 12.64 20.34 45.07
CA LYS A 385 12.01 21.47 45.75
C LYS A 385 11.45 22.51 44.78
N GLY A 386 11.77 22.39 43.50
CA GLY A 386 11.31 23.27 42.45
C GLY A 386 9.82 23.16 42.21
N GLU A 387 9.25 24.23 41.68
CA GLU A 387 7.90 24.24 41.12
C GLU A 387 7.85 23.42 39.83
N TRP A 388 8.95 23.46 39.08
CA TRP A 388 9.16 22.66 37.88
C TRP A 388 10.21 21.58 38.12
N VAL A 389 9.98 20.41 37.55
CA VAL A 389 10.93 19.29 37.52
C VAL A 389 11.32 19.03 36.07
N ALA A 390 12.62 19.11 35.78
CA ALA A 390 13.19 18.84 34.46
C ALA A 390 13.89 17.47 34.47
N PHE A 391 13.65 16.65 33.45
CA PHE A 391 14.33 15.36 33.28
C PHE A 391 15.60 15.53 32.44
N PHE A 392 16.73 15.04 32.93
CA PHE A 392 18.04 15.27 32.31
C PHE A 392 18.95 14.04 32.40
N ASP A 393 19.44 13.56 31.27
CA ASP A 393 20.32 12.40 31.25
C ASP A 393 21.77 12.79 31.54
N HIS A 394 22.48 11.92 32.24
CA HIS A 394 23.83 12.19 32.76
C HIS A 394 24.92 12.23 31.68
N ASP A 395 24.57 11.88 30.45
CA ASP A 395 25.43 11.81 29.28
C ASP A 395 24.93 12.68 28.13
N ASP A 396 24.06 13.66 28.38
CA ASP A 396 23.56 14.63 27.41
C ASP A 396 23.98 16.07 27.75
N ALA A 397 23.50 17.07 27.01
CA ALA A 397 23.77 18.48 27.31
C ALA A 397 22.56 19.37 27.04
N MET A 398 22.34 20.36 27.91
CA MET A 398 21.38 21.43 27.68
C MET A 398 22.02 22.61 26.95
N VAL A 399 21.25 23.30 26.10
CA VAL A 399 21.62 24.61 25.57
C VAL A 399 21.64 25.61 26.73
N ASP A 400 22.60 26.55 26.76
CA ASP A 400 22.84 27.52 27.85
C ASP A 400 21.66 28.45 28.18
N VAL A 401 20.68 28.54 27.28
CA VAL A 401 19.44 29.30 27.47
C VAL A 401 18.19 28.43 27.64
N ALA A 402 18.35 27.10 27.77
CA ALA A 402 17.25 26.13 27.77
C ALA A 402 16.18 26.43 28.84
N LEU A 403 16.58 26.48 30.12
CA LEU A 403 15.62 26.70 31.21
C LEU A 403 14.92 28.06 31.11
N GLU A 404 15.65 29.08 30.67
CA GLU A 404 15.08 30.41 30.51
C GLU A 404 14.09 30.46 29.34
N ALA A 405 14.45 29.90 28.18
CA ALA A 405 13.56 29.84 27.01
C ALA A 405 12.25 29.10 27.34
N MET A 406 12.35 27.97 28.04
CA MET A 406 11.19 27.19 28.51
C MET A 406 10.25 28.02 29.40
N LEU A 407 10.80 28.72 30.39
CA LEU A 407 10.02 29.54 31.33
C LEU A 407 9.47 30.82 30.68
N GLN A 408 10.22 31.44 29.76
CA GLN A 408 9.75 32.59 28.99
C GLN A 408 8.56 32.22 28.09
N ALA A 409 8.58 31.02 27.48
CA ALA A 409 7.48 30.50 26.68
C ALA A 409 6.24 30.23 27.54
N ALA A 410 6.41 29.66 28.74
CA ALA A 410 5.31 29.39 29.68
C ALA A 410 4.70 30.64 30.32
N ALA A 411 5.36 31.80 30.23
CA ALA A 411 4.92 33.03 30.87
C ALA A 411 3.54 33.48 30.38
N GLY A 412 2.55 33.49 31.28
CA GLY A 412 1.19 33.94 31.00
C GLY A 412 0.24 32.85 30.47
N LEU A 413 0.71 31.62 30.25
CA LEU A 413 -0.09 30.52 29.70
C LEU A 413 -0.45 29.42 30.73
N ASP A 414 0.21 29.44 31.90
CA ASP A 414 0.05 28.47 33.01
C ASP A 414 0.02 26.97 32.59
N PRO A 415 0.95 26.49 31.73
CA PRO A 415 0.97 25.09 31.32
C PRO A 415 1.36 24.18 32.49
N GLN A 416 1.01 22.89 32.41
CA GLN A 416 1.38 21.85 33.38
C GLN A 416 2.58 21.02 32.91
N VAL A 417 2.73 20.87 31.60
CA VAL A 417 3.84 20.17 30.94
C VAL A 417 4.39 21.07 29.86
N ILE A 418 5.71 21.27 29.84
CA ILE A 418 6.38 22.01 28.78
C ILE A 418 7.49 21.15 28.18
N TYR A 419 7.63 21.14 26.86
CA TYR A 419 8.67 20.36 26.17
C TYR A 419 9.26 21.13 25.00
N SER A 420 10.53 20.86 24.68
CA SER A 420 11.26 21.54 23.60
C SER A 420 11.58 20.63 22.42
N ASP A 421 12.04 21.23 21.33
CA ASP A 421 12.80 20.51 20.31
C ASP A 421 14.17 20.07 20.83
N GLU A 422 14.75 19.10 20.14
CA GLU A 422 16.05 18.50 20.47
C GLU A 422 16.81 18.17 19.18
N ASP A 423 18.12 18.02 19.29
CA ASP A 423 18.97 17.47 18.23
C ASP A 423 19.91 16.40 18.81
N LYS A 424 20.81 15.88 17.97
CA LYS A 424 21.89 15.01 18.41
C LYS A 424 23.24 15.69 18.27
N ILE A 425 24.14 15.40 19.20
CA ILE A 425 25.54 15.81 19.14
C ILE A 425 26.46 14.59 19.12
N ASP A 426 27.43 14.56 18.22
CA ASP A 426 28.43 13.51 18.18
C ASP A 426 29.67 13.85 19.05
N GLN A 427 30.60 12.90 19.17
CA GLN A 427 31.83 13.09 19.96
C GLN A 427 32.76 14.19 19.41
N ALA A 428 32.59 14.58 18.14
CA ALA A 428 33.36 15.67 17.53
C ALA A 428 32.68 17.03 17.72
N GLY A 429 31.47 17.07 18.26
CA GLY A 429 30.70 18.29 18.50
C GLY A 429 29.95 18.79 17.26
N TYR A 430 29.62 17.91 16.31
CA TYR A 430 28.71 18.21 15.21
C TYR A 430 27.26 18.02 15.66
N PHE A 431 26.40 18.97 15.28
CA PHE A 431 24.95 18.86 15.44
C PHE A 431 24.35 18.07 14.28
N LEU A 432 23.49 17.10 14.59
CA LEU A 432 22.96 16.11 13.66
C LEU A 432 21.51 15.78 14.00
N GLU A 433 20.77 15.24 13.03
CA GLU A 433 19.47 14.59 13.24
C GLU A 433 18.48 15.42 14.10
N PRO A 434 18.12 16.66 13.71
CA PRO A 434 17.18 17.48 14.46
C PRO A 434 15.81 16.82 14.55
N ASN A 435 15.24 16.87 15.75
CA ASN A 435 13.88 16.45 16.04
C ASN A 435 13.05 17.70 16.35
N PHE A 436 12.57 18.34 15.29
CA PHE A 436 11.61 19.43 15.35
C PHE A 436 10.21 18.84 15.49
N LYS A 437 9.67 18.94 16.69
CA LYS A 437 8.46 18.29 17.15
C LYS A 437 7.24 19.11 16.73
N PRO A 438 6.07 18.47 16.56
CA PRO A 438 4.81 19.20 16.48
C PRO A 438 4.40 19.68 17.88
N ASP A 439 3.39 20.56 17.90
CA ASP A 439 2.62 20.82 19.10
C ASP A 439 1.92 19.55 19.60
N PHE A 440 1.37 19.59 20.81
CA PHE A 440 0.92 18.40 21.49
C PHE A 440 -0.12 17.62 20.66
N ASP A 441 0.28 16.41 20.29
CA ASP A 441 -0.46 15.42 19.54
C ASP A 441 -0.50 14.10 20.30
N TYR A 442 -1.65 13.83 20.91
CA TYR A 442 -1.93 12.57 21.61
C TYR A 442 -1.88 11.36 20.67
N ARG A 443 -2.36 11.50 19.42
CA ARG A 443 -2.42 10.37 18.49
C ARG A 443 -1.02 9.95 18.05
N TYR A 444 -0.13 10.90 17.84
CA TYR A 444 1.28 10.65 17.56
C TYR A 444 2.02 10.09 18.78
N LEU A 445 1.69 10.57 19.99
CA LEU A 445 2.24 10.02 21.23
C LEU A 445 1.93 8.52 21.37
N LEU A 446 0.74 8.05 20.96
CA LEU A 446 0.44 6.62 20.93
C LEU A 446 1.29 5.83 19.90
N GLY A 447 1.80 6.51 18.87
CA GLY A 447 2.67 5.93 17.84
C GLY A 447 4.14 5.91 18.23
N CYS A 448 4.64 6.92 18.94
CA CYS A 448 6.00 6.95 19.49
C CYS A 448 6.13 8.01 20.58
N ASN A 449 7.10 7.83 21.50
CA ASN A 449 7.44 8.89 22.44
C ASN A 449 8.22 10.00 21.73
N TYR A 450 7.52 11.00 21.19
CA TYR A 450 8.18 12.18 20.59
C TYR A 450 8.43 13.29 21.63
N ILE A 451 7.69 13.27 22.76
CA ILE A 451 7.92 14.14 23.92
C ILE A 451 8.99 13.49 24.81
N CYS A 452 10.24 13.58 24.36
CA CYS A 452 11.42 13.09 25.09
C CYS A 452 12.09 14.21 25.88
N HIS A 453 13.12 14.84 25.32
CA HIS A 453 13.95 15.83 25.99
C HIS A 453 13.88 17.19 25.25
N LEU A 454 14.07 18.33 25.88
CA LEU A 454 13.92 18.57 27.30
C LEU A 454 12.43 18.64 27.66
N THR A 455 12.01 17.91 28.68
CA THR A 455 10.64 18.01 29.22
C THR A 455 10.68 18.49 30.67
N MET A 456 9.83 19.46 31.00
CA MET A 456 9.60 19.93 32.36
C MET A 456 8.12 19.76 32.74
N VAL A 457 7.88 19.27 33.94
CA VAL A 457 6.53 19.05 34.46
C VAL A 457 6.38 19.78 35.79
N ARG A 458 5.21 20.35 36.05
CA ARG A 458 4.89 20.91 37.37
C ARG A 458 5.00 19.83 38.43
N LYS A 459 5.68 20.14 39.52
CA LYS A 459 5.91 19.18 40.60
C LYS A 459 4.59 18.64 41.17
N GLU A 460 3.59 19.50 41.37
CA GLU A 460 2.27 19.09 41.87
C GLU A 460 1.55 18.12 40.92
N VAL A 461 1.79 18.22 39.61
CA VAL A 461 1.22 17.32 38.60
C VAL A 461 1.96 15.98 38.61
N LEU A 462 3.29 15.99 38.78
CA LEU A 462 4.06 14.76 39.00
C LEU A 462 3.65 14.02 40.28
N GLU A 463 3.36 14.75 41.35
CA GLU A 463 2.86 14.16 42.61
C GLU A 463 1.47 13.52 42.43
N GLN A 464 0.62 14.09 41.57
CA GLN A 464 -0.70 13.54 41.24
C GLN A 464 -0.61 12.31 40.32
N VAL A 465 0.23 12.36 39.27
CA VAL A 465 0.38 11.25 38.31
C VAL A 465 1.08 10.04 38.91
N GLY A 466 1.95 10.27 39.91
CA GLY A 466 2.70 9.27 40.65
C GLY A 466 4.02 8.86 40.01
N ASP A 467 4.80 8.09 40.77
CA ASP A 467 6.15 7.59 40.45
C ASP A 467 6.24 6.94 39.06
N LEU A 468 7.42 7.04 38.42
CA LEU A 468 7.78 6.23 37.25
C LEU A 468 7.76 4.75 37.64
N ASN A 469 7.22 3.90 36.77
CA ASN A 469 7.06 2.48 37.04
C ASN A 469 8.14 1.65 36.33
N ALA A 470 9.00 1.02 37.12
CA ALA A 470 10.11 0.19 36.64
C ALA A 470 9.68 -1.02 35.77
N SER A 471 8.39 -1.39 35.77
CA SER A 471 7.84 -2.39 34.85
C SER A 471 7.88 -1.95 33.38
N TYR A 472 8.02 -0.65 33.14
CA TYR A 472 8.14 -0.01 31.84
C TYR A 472 9.55 0.52 31.56
N ASP A 473 10.58 0.17 32.36
CA ASP A 473 11.96 0.56 32.05
C ASP A 473 12.29 0.22 30.57
N GLY A 474 12.96 1.15 29.88
CA GLY A 474 13.14 1.16 28.42
C GLY A 474 12.04 1.93 27.64
N ALA A 475 10.91 2.23 28.28
CA ALA A 475 9.84 3.09 27.79
C ALA A 475 9.15 3.87 28.93
N GLN A 476 9.86 4.08 30.04
CA GLN A 476 9.31 4.67 31.26
C GLN A 476 8.86 6.12 31.06
N ASP A 477 9.57 6.87 30.21
CA ASP A 477 9.22 8.25 29.89
C ASP A 477 7.95 8.28 29.03
N HIS A 478 7.78 7.29 28.14
CA HIS A 478 6.57 7.14 27.34
C HIS A 478 5.36 6.83 28.22
N ASP A 479 5.48 5.90 29.19
CA ASP A 479 4.43 5.64 30.17
C ASP A 479 4.08 6.88 31.00
N LEU A 480 5.09 7.64 31.45
CA LEU A 480 4.86 8.87 32.19
C LEU A 480 4.09 9.89 31.35
N MET A 481 4.52 10.14 30.10
CA MET A 481 3.83 11.08 29.21
C MET A 481 2.38 10.65 28.96
N LEU A 482 2.13 9.36 28.72
CA LEU A 482 0.78 8.82 28.55
C LEU A 482 -0.07 8.99 29.81
N ARG A 483 0.47 8.74 31.01
CA ARG A 483 -0.27 8.99 32.26
C ARG A 483 -0.52 10.48 32.51
N LEU A 484 0.38 11.36 32.09
CA LEU A 484 0.15 12.80 32.17
C LEU A 484 -1.05 13.20 31.30
N THR A 485 -1.25 12.60 30.12
CA THR A 485 -2.44 12.88 29.30
C THR A 485 -3.75 12.39 29.93
N GLU A 486 -3.70 11.55 30.96
CA GLU A 486 -4.89 11.09 31.70
C GLU A 486 -5.42 12.17 32.68
N ILE A 487 -4.58 13.13 33.08
CA ILE A 487 -4.93 14.15 34.08
C ILE A 487 -4.70 15.60 33.64
N VAL A 488 -3.85 15.82 32.63
CA VAL A 488 -3.54 17.13 32.06
C VAL A 488 -4.36 17.29 30.78
N PRO A 489 -5.19 18.36 30.66
CA PRO A 489 -5.91 18.62 29.44
C PRO A 489 -4.93 19.03 28.33
N ARG A 490 -5.38 18.99 27.07
CA ARG A 490 -4.54 19.23 25.90
C ARG A 490 -3.78 20.56 25.97
N GLU A 491 -4.48 21.62 26.32
CA GLU A 491 -3.96 22.99 26.48
C GLU A 491 -2.93 23.12 27.61
N GLY A 492 -2.85 22.14 28.51
CA GLY A 492 -1.84 22.08 29.56
C GLY A 492 -0.46 21.63 29.07
N PHE A 493 -0.35 21.13 27.84
CA PHE A 493 0.91 20.80 27.19
C PHE A 493 1.34 21.97 26.29
N LEU A 494 2.48 22.58 26.61
CA LEU A 494 3.07 23.64 25.80
C LEU A 494 4.35 23.16 25.13
N HIS A 495 4.35 23.21 23.81
CA HIS A 495 5.54 23.02 23.00
C HIS A 495 6.33 24.33 22.90
N VAL A 496 7.64 24.24 23.06
CA VAL A 496 8.60 25.32 22.83
C VAL A 496 9.40 24.92 21.58
N PRO A 497 9.09 25.47 20.39
CA PRO A 497 9.69 25.06 19.11
C PRO A 497 11.12 25.61 18.96
N GLU A 498 11.96 25.32 19.95
CA GLU A 498 13.34 25.72 20.04
C GLU A 498 14.19 24.50 20.38
N VAL A 499 15.34 24.36 19.73
CA VAL A 499 16.28 23.27 20.05
C VAL A 499 16.99 23.63 21.35
N LEU A 500 16.62 22.98 22.45
CA LEU A 500 17.13 23.30 23.80
C LEU A 500 17.90 22.14 24.45
N TYR A 501 17.99 21.01 23.76
CA TYR A 501 18.60 19.79 24.27
C TYR A 501 19.42 19.09 23.18
N HIS A 502 20.60 18.59 23.57
CA HIS A 502 21.50 17.84 22.72
C HIS A 502 21.63 16.41 23.23
N TRP A 503 21.07 15.46 22.49
CA TRP A 503 21.25 14.03 22.76
C TRP A 503 22.60 13.56 22.24
N ARG A 504 23.47 13.11 23.13
CA ARG A 504 24.79 12.61 22.78
C ARG A 504 24.72 11.24 22.10
N LYS A 505 25.25 11.17 20.88
CA LYS A 505 25.42 9.92 20.14
C LYS A 505 26.73 9.25 20.55
N THR A 506 26.70 8.42 21.59
CA THR A 506 27.86 7.56 21.93
C THR A 506 27.79 6.23 21.18
N PRO A 507 28.93 5.54 20.93
CA PRO A 507 28.94 4.20 20.34
C PRO A 507 28.13 3.16 21.15
N ASN A 508 27.85 3.45 22.43
CA ASN A 508 27.04 2.63 23.32
C ASN A 508 25.60 3.17 23.49
N SER A 509 25.35 4.45 23.18
CA SER A 509 24.05 5.10 23.28
C SER A 509 23.23 4.67 22.07
N THR A 510 22.27 3.79 22.37
CA THR A 510 21.25 3.28 21.47
C THR A 510 21.79 2.23 20.48
N ALA A 511 21.33 0.98 20.66
CA ALA A 511 21.13 0.02 19.56
C ALA A 511 22.23 -1.00 19.13
N MET A 512 23.15 -1.45 19.98
CA MET A 512 24.13 -2.50 19.60
C MET A 512 23.79 -3.95 20.00
N THR A 513 22.93 -4.21 21.00
CA THR A 513 22.48 -5.58 21.34
C THR A 513 21.00 -5.79 21.03
N ILE A 514 20.72 -6.83 20.21
CA ILE A 514 19.36 -7.23 19.79
C ILE A 514 18.42 -7.42 21.00
N SER A 515 18.95 -7.90 22.13
CA SER A 515 18.19 -8.09 23.38
C SER A 515 17.74 -6.78 24.03
N ASN A 516 18.58 -5.74 24.04
CA ASN A 516 18.23 -4.45 24.65
C ASN A 516 17.17 -3.70 23.83
N LYS A 517 17.17 -3.90 22.50
CA LYS A 517 16.12 -3.37 21.61
C LYS A 517 14.75 -4.01 21.90
N GLN A 518 14.70 -5.34 22.01
CA GLN A 518 13.41 -6.03 22.15
C GLN A 518 12.73 -5.74 23.49
N TYR A 519 13.50 -5.59 24.57
CA TYR A 519 12.94 -5.25 25.89
C TYR A 519 12.23 -3.89 25.88
N ALA A 520 12.87 -2.84 25.34
CA ALA A 520 12.29 -1.50 25.21
C ALA A 520 11.05 -1.50 24.30
N VAL A 521 11.11 -2.20 23.16
CA VAL A 521 9.95 -2.38 22.27
C VAL A 521 8.76 -2.98 23.02
N ASN A 522 8.99 -4.08 23.74
CA ASN A 522 7.94 -4.75 24.51
C ASN A 522 7.44 -3.88 25.69
N ALA A 523 8.30 -3.08 26.30
CA ALA A 523 7.92 -2.14 27.36
C ALA A 523 6.97 -1.06 26.81
N GLY A 524 7.27 -0.48 25.65
CA GLY A 524 6.39 0.52 25.02
C GLY A 524 5.05 -0.05 24.56
N ILE A 525 5.01 -1.28 24.00
CA ILE A 525 3.74 -1.97 23.71
C ILE A 525 2.89 -2.08 24.97
N ARG A 526 3.48 -2.48 26.11
CA ARG A 526 2.76 -2.59 27.38
C ARG A 526 2.30 -1.22 27.89
N ALA A 527 3.17 -0.20 27.85
CA ALA A 527 2.84 1.15 28.30
C ALA A 527 1.61 1.71 27.58
N ILE A 528 1.59 1.63 26.24
CA ILE A 528 0.47 2.10 25.43
C ILE A 528 -0.78 1.24 25.67
N ALA A 529 -0.66 -0.09 25.69
CA ALA A 529 -1.81 -0.97 25.90
C ALA A 529 -2.42 -0.86 27.31
N ASP A 530 -1.59 -0.64 28.33
CA ASP A 530 -2.05 -0.37 29.70
C ASP A 530 -2.73 1.00 29.79
N HIS A 531 -2.16 2.04 29.16
CA HIS A 531 -2.77 3.36 29.08
C HIS A 531 -4.14 3.33 28.40
N LEU A 532 -4.25 2.75 27.20
CA LEU A 532 -5.52 2.66 26.47
C LEU A 532 -6.59 1.93 27.29
N ARG A 533 -6.22 0.90 28.06
CA ARG A 533 -7.13 0.24 29.01
C ARG A 533 -7.57 1.15 30.16
N ARG A 534 -6.69 1.99 30.71
CA ARG A 534 -7.03 2.94 31.79
C ARG A 534 -8.01 4.01 31.32
N VAL A 535 -7.83 4.52 30.10
CA VAL A 535 -8.74 5.52 29.51
C VAL A 535 -9.97 4.91 28.83
N GLY A 536 -10.15 3.59 28.90
CA GLY A 536 -11.38 2.91 28.46
C GLY A 536 -11.46 2.60 26.97
N HIS A 537 -10.34 2.64 26.24
CA HIS A 537 -10.27 2.24 24.84
C HIS A 537 -9.91 0.76 24.68
N ASP A 538 -10.69 0.05 23.85
CA ASP A 538 -10.31 -1.26 23.34
C ASP A 538 -9.43 -1.08 22.11
N ALA A 539 -8.17 -1.53 22.18
CA ALA A 539 -7.23 -1.39 21.09
C ALA A 539 -6.11 -2.42 21.17
N ARG A 540 -5.59 -2.80 20.00
CA ARG A 540 -4.42 -3.66 19.86
C ARG A 540 -3.21 -2.85 19.44
N VAL A 541 -2.11 -2.99 20.18
CA VAL A 541 -0.85 -2.27 19.93
C VAL A 541 0.21 -3.22 19.39
N GLU A 542 0.88 -2.84 18.31
CA GLU A 542 1.94 -3.63 17.67
C GLU A 542 3.12 -2.75 17.30
N ALA A 543 4.35 -3.24 17.48
CA ALA A 543 5.54 -2.51 17.03
C ALA A 543 5.73 -2.64 15.52
N ILE A 544 6.22 -1.57 14.89
CA ILE A 544 6.57 -1.56 13.46
C ILE A 544 8.06 -1.88 13.33
N ASN A 545 8.39 -2.89 12.53
CA ASN A 545 9.78 -3.29 12.23
C ASN A 545 10.67 -3.56 13.47
N ASN A 546 10.08 -3.98 14.59
CA ASN A 546 10.76 -4.16 15.89
C ASN A 546 11.49 -2.89 16.37
N LEU A 547 10.95 -1.71 16.04
CA LEU A 547 11.39 -0.42 16.54
C LEU A 547 10.43 0.08 17.63
N THR A 548 10.85 1.09 18.39
CA THR A 548 10.04 1.77 19.42
C THR A 548 9.05 2.75 18.80
N ILE A 549 8.33 2.28 17.78
CA ILE A 549 7.27 2.97 17.06
C ILE A 549 6.15 1.96 16.83
N TYR A 550 4.89 2.38 16.91
CA TYR A 550 3.77 1.50 17.17
C TYR A 550 2.55 1.81 16.30
N ASN A 551 1.88 0.75 15.86
CA ASN A 551 0.53 0.81 15.31
C ASN A 551 -0.48 0.55 16.42
N VAL A 552 -1.52 1.38 16.45
CA VAL A 552 -2.70 1.19 17.29
C VAL A 552 -3.87 0.83 16.38
N TRP A 553 -4.48 -0.33 16.63
CA TRP A 553 -5.66 -0.82 15.94
C TRP A 553 -6.86 -0.70 16.88
N TRP A 554 -7.72 0.29 16.63
CA TRP A 554 -8.90 0.54 17.45
C TRP A 554 -9.94 -0.57 17.31
N GLY A 555 -10.44 -1.05 18.44
CA GLY A 555 -11.62 -1.90 18.51
C GLY A 555 -12.87 -1.04 18.39
N ILE A 556 -13.78 -1.39 17.48
CA ILE A 556 -15.10 -0.77 17.37
C ILE A 556 -16.16 -1.70 17.96
N ASN A 557 -16.96 -1.18 18.91
CA ASN A 557 -18.02 -1.94 19.59
C ASN A 557 -19.39 -1.82 18.91
N ARG A 558 -19.52 -0.88 17.97
CA ARG A 558 -20.67 -0.70 17.07
C ARG A 558 -20.16 -0.25 15.71
N GLU A 559 -20.95 -0.52 14.66
CA GLU A 559 -20.69 -0.03 13.31
C GLU A 559 -21.63 1.16 13.05
N PRO A 560 -21.21 2.42 13.29
CA PRO A 560 -21.99 3.60 12.90
C PRO A 560 -22.24 3.64 11.39
N THR A 561 -23.32 4.30 10.98
CA THR A 561 -23.65 4.41 9.55
C THR A 561 -22.68 5.31 8.80
N VAL A 562 -22.22 4.87 7.63
CA VAL A 562 -21.32 5.62 6.74
C VAL A 562 -21.93 5.77 5.35
N SER A 563 -22.09 6.99 4.85
CA SER A 563 -22.37 7.23 3.43
C SER A 563 -21.09 7.56 2.69
N ILE A 564 -20.71 6.72 1.73
CA ILE A 564 -19.58 6.93 0.83
C ILE A 564 -20.06 7.79 -0.34
N ILE A 565 -19.52 9.00 -0.46
CA ILE A 565 -19.97 10.02 -1.42
C ILE A 565 -18.96 10.12 -2.55
N ILE A 566 -19.39 9.81 -3.78
CA ILE A 566 -18.53 9.73 -4.96
C ILE A 566 -19.11 10.60 -6.08
N PRO A 567 -18.59 11.82 -6.31
CA PRO A 567 -18.89 12.59 -7.49
C PRO A 567 -18.11 12.07 -8.71
N PHE A 568 -18.78 12.02 -9.86
CA PHE A 568 -18.16 11.67 -11.13
C PHE A 568 -18.85 12.36 -12.30
N ARG A 569 -18.16 12.43 -13.43
CA ARG A 569 -18.70 12.89 -14.71
C ARG A 569 -18.05 12.12 -15.84
N ASN A 570 -18.86 11.46 -16.67
CA ASN A 570 -18.39 10.53 -17.70
C ASN A 570 -17.47 9.45 -17.09
N GLN A 571 -16.61 8.79 -17.89
CA GLN A 571 -15.63 7.79 -17.41
C GLN A 571 -16.28 6.66 -16.59
N ALA A 572 -17.34 6.08 -17.14
CA ALA A 572 -18.13 5.04 -16.49
C ALA A 572 -17.28 3.86 -16.00
N GLU A 573 -16.31 3.41 -16.80
CA GLU A 573 -15.45 2.27 -16.46
C GLU A 573 -14.59 2.51 -15.20
N LEU A 574 -14.00 3.71 -15.08
CA LEU A 574 -13.19 4.06 -13.90
C LEU A 574 -14.05 4.08 -12.63
N THR A 575 -15.21 4.72 -12.73
CA THR A 575 -16.16 4.83 -11.62
C THR A 575 -16.73 3.45 -11.26
N LYS A 576 -17.00 2.60 -12.25
CA LYS A 576 -17.46 1.23 -12.07
C LYS A 576 -16.42 0.35 -11.39
N GLU A 577 -15.14 0.51 -11.72
CA GLU A 577 -14.05 -0.19 -11.04
C GLU A 577 -13.97 0.24 -9.57
N CYS A 578 -14.01 1.56 -9.30
CA CYS A 578 -14.03 2.11 -7.94
C CYS A 578 -15.19 1.52 -7.11
N VAL A 579 -16.42 1.62 -7.61
CA VAL A 579 -17.62 1.11 -6.91
C VAL A 579 -17.57 -0.41 -6.72
N SER A 580 -17.14 -1.16 -7.74
CA SER A 580 -17.01 -2.63 -7.64
C SER A 580 -16.03 -3.02 -6.54
N ARG A 581 -14.84 -2.39 -6.46
CA ARG A 581 -13.85 -2.67 -5.41
C ARG A 581 -14.40 -2.38 -4.01
N ILE A 582 -15.14 -1.28 -3.84
CA ILE A 582 -15.80 -0.97 -2.56
C ILE A 582 -16.80 -2.07 -2.17
N LEU A 583 -17.63 -2.52 -3.11
CA LEU A 583 -18.63 -3.57 -2.87
C LEU A 583 -18.00 -4.95 -2.60
N GLU A 584 -16.90 -5.27 -3.27
CA GLU A 584 -16.24 -6.57 -3.19
C GLU A 584 -15.33 -6.71 -1.98
N HIS A 585 -14.62 -5.64 -1.59
CA HIS A 585 -13.60 -5.72 -0.55
C HIS A 585 -14.09 -5.29 0.84
N THR A 586 -15.08 -4.40 0.97
CA THR A 586 -15.42 -3.81 2.27
C THR A 586 -16.12 -4.78 3.24
N ASP A 587 -15.48 -5.14 4.36
CA ASP A 587 -16.05 -5.99 5.45
C ASP A 587 -16.83 -5.19 6.52
N TYR A 588 -17.11 -3.92 6.25
CA TYR A 588 -17.98 -3.07 7.08
C TYR A 588 -19.42 -3.21 6.62
N LYS A 589 -20.42 -3.35 7.51
CA LYS A 589 -21.80 -3.65 7.07
C LYS A 589 -22.68 -2.41 6.94
N ALA A 590 -22.50 -1.45 7.84
CA ALA A 590 -23.34 -0.27 7.97
C ALA A 590 -22.88 0.87 7.03
N TYR A 591 -22.78 0.59 5.73
CA TYR A 591 -22.50 1.63 4.74
C TYR A 591 -23.44 1.59 3.53
N ASP A 592 -23.61 2.75 2.92
CA ASP A 592 -24.23 2.99 1.62
C ASP A 592 -23.29 3.84 0.74
N ILE A 593 -23.61 3.92 -0.55
CA ILE A 593 -22.87 4.71 -1.53
C ILE A 593 -23.84 5.71 -2.16
N ILE A 594 -23.47 7.00 -2.11
CA ILE A 594 -24.15 8.07 -2.83
C ILE A 594 -23.28 8.45 -4.02
N LEU A 595 -23.70 8.00 -5.19
CA LEU A 595 -23.01 8.22 -6.45
C LEU A 595 -23.62 9.45 -7.13
N ILE A 596 -22.81 10.50 -7.33
CA ILE A 596 -23.26 11.78 -7.86
C ILE A 596 -22.82 11.93 -9.31
N ASP A 597 -23.76 11.79 -10.24
CA ASP A 597 -23.55 12.05 -11.66
C ASP A 597 -23.65 13.56 -11.93
N ASN A 598 -22.50 14.22 -12.14
CA ASN A 598 -22.43 15.63 -12.54
C ASN A 598 -22.62 15.77 -14.05
N TRP A 599 -23.87 15.65 -14.49
CA TRP A 599 -24.28 15.93 -15.86
C TRP A 599 -23.44 15.16 -16.91
N SER A 600 -23.31 13.84 -16.73
CA SER A 600 -22.69 12.98 -17.73
C SER A 600 -23.51 12.96 -19.03
N THR A 601 -22.81 12.86 -20.15
CA THR A 601 -23.42 12.92 -21.50
C THR A 601 -23.18 11.66 -22.32
N ASP A 602 -22.23 10.81 -21.96
CA ASP A 602 -21.96 9.57 -22.66
C ASP A 602 -22.99 8.48 -22.32
N GLU A 603 -23.26 7.58 -23.27
CA GLU A 603 -24.25 6.52 -23.10
C GLU A 603 -23.84 5.52 -22.02
N ASP A 604 -22.53 5.28 -21.88
CA ASP A 604 -21.95 4.34 -20.93
C ASP A 604 -22.18 4.80 -19.47
N ALA A 605 -21.98 6.08 -19.13
CA ALA A 605 -22.25 6.58 -17.78
C ALA A 605 -23.76 6.56 -17.46
N LEU A 606 -24.61 6.89 -18.44
CA LEU A 606 -26.06 6.84 -18.25
C LEU A 606 -26.56 5.39 -18.06
N ALA A 607 -25.96 4.42 -18.77
CA ALA A 607 -26.23 3.00 -18.57
C ALA A 607 -25.74 2.52 -17.19
N PHE A 608 -24.54 2.92 -16.80
CA PHE A 608 -23.96 2.64 -15.49
C PHE A 608 -24.83 3.19 -14.34
N CYS A 609 -25.29 4.44 -14.40
CA CYS A 609 -26.22 5.01 -13.42
C CYS A 609 -27.49 4.15 -13.24
N LYS A 610 -28.07 3.69 -14.35
CA LYS A 610 -29.27 2.83 -14.33
C LYS A 610 -28.99 1.45 -13.75
N GLU A 611 -27.81 0.90 -14.01
CA GLU A 611 -27.34 -0.37 -13.43
C GLU A 611 -27.19 -0.24 -11.91
N MET A 612 -26.43 0.77 -11.47
CA MET A 612 -26.14 1.01 -10.05
C MET A 612 -27.39 1.33 -9.23
N SER A 613 -28.36 2.04 -9.80
CA SER A 613 -29.65 2.36 -9.14
C SER A 613 -30.46 1.11 -8.75
N ARG A 614 -30.13 -0.08 -9.29
CA ARG A 614 -30.79 -1.35 -8.90
C ARG A 614 -30.21 -1.93 -7.62
N ASN A 615 -29.01 -1.53 -7.22
CA ASN A 615 -28.36 -1.97 -6.00
C ASN A 615 -28.94 -1.18 -4.81
N LYS A 616 -29.51 -1.89 -3.83
CA LYS A 616 -30.13 -1.27 -2.65
C LYS A 616 -29.16 -0.49 -1.75
N ARG A 617 -27.85 -0.71 -1.89
CA ARG A 617 -26.81 0.04 -1.18
C ARG A 617 -26.39 1.31 -1.90
N ILE A 618 -26.84 1.54 -3.13
CA ILE A 618 -26.40 2.67 -3.96
C ILE A 618 -27.57 3.60 -4.23
N GLN A 619 -27.40 4.87 -3.90
CA GLN A 619 -28.26 5.96 -4.31
C GLN A 619 -27.54 6.75 -5.40
N VAL A 620 -28.18 6.92 -6.55
CA VAL A 620 -27.64 7.74 -7.65
C VAL A 620 -28.34 9.10 -7.67
N LEU A 621 -27.56 10.17 -7.61
CA LEU A 621 -28.02 11.56 -7.71
C LEU A 621 -27.51 12.18 -9.01
N SER A 622 -28.40 12.55 -9.93
CA SER A 622 -28.03 13.27 -11.15
C SER A 622 -28.21 14.78 -10.97
N ILE A 623 -27.11 15.53 -11.12
CA ILE A 623 -27.07 16.99 -10.96
C ILE A 623 -26.69 17.63 -12.29
N GLN A 624 -27.61 18.38 -12.87
CA GLN A 624 -27.45 19.05 -14.16
C GLN A 624 -26.97 20.48 -13.98
N GLU A 625 -25.80 20.62 -13.39
CA GLU A 625 -25.18 21.92 -13.10
C GLU A 625 -23.70 21.92 -13.50
N GLU A 626 -23.10 23.11 -13.59
CA GLU A 626 -21.65 23.24 -13.79
C GLU A 626 -20.88 22.54 -12.65
N PHE A 627 -19.70 22.01 -12.97
CA PHE A 627 -18.91 21.27 -11.98
C PHE A 627 -18.52 22.17 -10.81
N ASN A 628 -18.90 21.75 -9.61
CA ASN A 628 -18.58 22.36 -8.34
C ASN A 628 -18.47 21.25 -7.30
N PHE A 629 -17.26 20.84 -6.96
CA PHE A 629 -16.99 19.73 -6.07
C PHE A 629 -17.66 19.93 -4.71
N SER A 630 -17.52 21.13 -4.14
CA SER A 630 -18.11 21.52 -2.86
C SER A 630 -19.64 21.36 -2.88
N ARG A 631 -20.29 21.88 -3.92
CA ARG A 631 -21.75 21.80 -4.06
C ARG A 631 -22.27 20.37 -4.21
N LEU A 632 -21.61 19.55 -5.02
CA LEU A 632 -22.00 18.16 -5.23
C LEU A 632 -21.97 17.39 -3.91
N ASN A 633 -20.86 17.54 -3.15
CA ASN A 633 -20.70 16.88 -1.86
C ASN A 633 -21.68 17.42 -0.80
N ASN A 634 -21.93 18.72 -0.75
CA ASN A 634 -22.93 19.31 0.15
C ASN A 634 -24.34 18.75 -0.11
N LEU A 635 -24.76 18.66 -1.38
CA LEU A 635 -26.07 18.12 -1.75
C LEU A 635 -26.21 16.64 -1.38
N ALA A 636 -25.16 15.84 -1.59
CA ALA A 636 -25.17 14.44 -1.19
C ALA A 636 -25.20 14.27 0.33
N ALA A 637 -24.38 15.01 1.07
CA ALA A 637 -24.38 15.01 2.54
C ALA A 637 -25.75 15.43 3.11
N ALA A 638 -26.41 16.44 2.51
CA ALA A 638 -27.75 16.88 2.91
C ALA A 638 -28.85 15.83 2.65
N SER A 639 -28.62 14.91 1.71
CA SER A 639 -29.55 13.81 1.41
C SER A 639 -29.37 12.58 2.31
N SER A 640 -28.29 12.54 3.10
CA SER A 640 -27.95 11.43 3.98
C SER A 640 -28.20 11.73 5.45
N SER A 641 -28.61 10.70 6.20
CA SER A 641 -28.72 10.73 7.65
C SER A 641 -27.62 9.92 8.36
N SER A 642 -26.57 9.54 7.64
CA SER A 642 -25.47 8.74 8.18
C SER A 642 -24.70 9.50 9.27
N GLU A 643 -24.11 8.76 10.21
CA GLU A 643 -23.29 9.31 11.29
C GLU A 643 -21.95 9.85 10.77
N PHE A 644 -21.42 9.24 9.71
CA PHE A 644 -20.22 9.68 9.01
C PHE A 644 -20.43 9.78 7.50
N PHE A 645 -19.71 10.71 6.88
CA PHE A 645 -19.56 10.84 5.44
C PHE A 645 -18.15 10.45 5.05
N PHE A 646 -17.98 9.62 4.02
CA PHE A 646 -16.68 9.37 3.42
C PHE A 646 -16.64 10.01 2.04
N PHE A 647 -16.04 11.19 1.92
CA PHE A 647 -15.87 11.89 0.65
C PHE A 647 -14.72 11.25 -0.12
N MET A 648 -14.98 10.86 -1.37
CA MET A 648 -14.07 10.04 -2.14
C MET A 648 -14.12 10.38 -3.63
N ASN A 649 -12.95 10.51 -4.26
CA ASN A 649 -12.89 10.63 -5.72
C ASN A 649 -13.17 9.29 -6.40
N ASN A 650 -13.69 9.34 -7.63
CA ASN A 650 -14.01 8.14 -8.42
C ASN A 650 -12.78 7.36 -8.93
N ASP A 651 -11.56 7.83 -8.66
CA ASP A 651 -10.27 7.25 -9.06
C ASP A 651 -9.38 6.86 -7.87
N LEU A 652 -9.98 6.77 -6.67
CA LEU A 652 -9.37 6.18 -5.48
C LEU A 652 -9.76 4.69 -5.39
N PHE A 653 -8.78 3.79 -5.25
CA PHE A 653 -8.99 2.35 -5.18
C PHE A 653 -8.56 1.78 -3.83
N VAL A 654 -9.49 1.06 -3.20
CA VAL A 654 -9.32 0.40 -1.90
C VAL A 654 -9.28 -1.11 -2.09
N ASP A 655 -8.26 -1.76 -1.53
CA ASP A 655 -8.05 -3.22 -1.64
C ASP A 655 -8.06 -3.93 -0.27
N ASP A 656 -7.80 -3.21 0.83
CA ASP A 656 -7.83 -3.79 2.19
C ASP A 656 -9.28 -3.95 2.67
N PRO A 657 -9.78 -5.17 2.96
CA PRO A 657 -11.14 -5.35 3.44
C PRO A 657 -11.51 -4.61 4.73
N LYS A 658 -10.51 -4.29 5.55
CA LYS A 658 -10.69 -3.63 6.85
C LYS A 658 -10.62 -2.11 6.76
N TRP A 659 -10.37 -1.53 5.58
CA TRP A 659 -10.10 -0.10 5.41
C TRP A 659 -11.11 0.80 6.14
N LEU A 660 -12.41 0.52 5.98
CA LEU A 660 -13.47 1.33 6.56
C LEU A 660 -13.55 1.15 8.08
N LYS A 661 -13.32 -0.07 8.59
CA LYS A 661 -13.21 -0.34 10.05
C LYS A 661 -12.03 0.43 10.65
N THR A 662 -10.90 0.46 9.95
CA THR A 662 -9.69 1.17 10.40
C THR A 662 -9.95 2.67 10.53
N ILE A 663 -10.48 3.31 9.48
CA ILE A 663 -10.67 4.77 9.49
C ILE A 663 -11.83 5.21 10.40
N VAL A 664 -12.92 4.42 10.49
CA VAL A 664 -13.99 4.65 11.46
C VAL A 664 -13.50 4.46 12.89
N GLY A 665 -12.64 3.46 13.13
CA GLY A 665 -12.02 3.24 14.43
C GLY A 665 -11.20 4.43 14.91
N GLU A 666 -10.41 5.06 14.03
CA GLU A 666 -9.71 6.31 14.34
C GLU A 666 -10.68 7.44 14.68
N ALA A 667 -11.76 7.63 13.91
CA ALA A 667 -12.75 8.66 14.20
C ALA A 667 -13.51 8.39 15.51
N MET A 668 -13.70 7.13 15.90
CA MET A 668 -14.37 6.75 17.14
C MET A 668 -13.45 6.74 18.36
N ALA A 669 -12.13 6.93 18.18
CA ALA A 669 -11.19 7.00 19.28
C ALA A 669 -11.35 8.27 20.13
N GLY A 670 -12.03 9.31 19.62
CA GLY A 670 -12.36 10.51 20.36
C GLY A 670 -13.64 11.15 19.83
N GLU A 671 -14.47 11.66 20.72
CA GLU A 671 -15.72 12.35 20.32
C GLU A 671 -15.44 13.67 19.59
N ASP A 672 -14.28 14.27 19.85
CA ASP A 672 -13.78 15.52 19.27
C ASP A 672 -13.00 15.33 17.96
N ILE A 673 -12.94 14.11 17.40
CA ILE A 673 -12.34 13.87 16.08
C ILE A 673 -13.40 14.12 15.01
N GLY A 674 -13.19 15.19 14.23
CA GLY A 674 -14.13 15.65 13.20
C GLY A 674 -13.85 15.05 11.82
N ALA A 675 -12.59 14.84 11.47
CA ALA A 675 -12.18 14.27 10.19
C ALA A 675 -10.98 13.32 10.29
N VAL A 676 -10.92 12.34 9.40
CA VAL A 676 -9.82 11.39 9.27
C VAL A 676 -9.46 11.19 7.80
N GLY A 677 -8.22 11.45 7.42
CA GLY A 677 -7.67 11.21 6.09
C GLY A 677 -6.94 9.88 5.99
N GLY A 678 -6.91 9.28 4.80
CA GLY A 678 -6.11 8.08 4.51
C GLY A 678 -4.72 8.39 3.98
N LYS A 679 -3.84 7.38 3.93
CA LYS A 679 -2.58 7.45 3.19
C LYS A 679 -2.82 7.09 1.72
N PHE A 680 -2.50 8.00 0.81
CA PHE A 680 -2.68 7.76 -0.62
C PHE A 680 -1.36 7.67 -1.35
N VAL A 681 -1.27 6.68 -2.22
CA VAL A 681 -0.10 6.41 -3.05
C VAL A 681 -0.47 6.43 -4.51
N TYR A 682 0.46 6.87 -5.34
CA TYR A 682 0.40 6.70 -6.78
C TYR A 682 0.48 5.21 -7.16
N PRO A 683 0.08 4.82 -8.38
CA PRO A 683 0.22 3.44 -8.88
C PRO A 683 1.66 2.90 -8.86
N ASN A 684 2.67 3.78 -8.81
CA ASN A 684 4.08 3.40 -8.69
C ASN A 684 4.55 3.18 -7.23
N GLY A 685 3.67 3.33 -6.25
CA GLY A 685 3.96 3.16 -4.82
C GLY A 685 4.54 4.38 -4.11
N ALA A 686 4.75 5.50 -4.81
CA ALA A 686 5.16 6.76 -4.19
C ALA A 686 3.98 7.42 -3.47
N ILE A 687 4.23 8.02 -2.31
CA ILE A 687 3.30 8.76 -1.49
C ILE A 687 2.82 9.99 -2.25
N GLN A 688 1.51 10.18 -2.24
CA GLN A 688 0.83 11.37 -2.72
C GLN A 688 0.27 12.19 -1.55
N HIS A 689 -0.30 11.52 -0.55
CA HIS A 689 -0.93 12.18 0.59
C HIS A 689 -0.69 11.42 1.88
N VAL A 690 -0.15 12.13 2.88
CA VAL A 690 -0.05 11.72 4.29
C VAL A 690 -0.28 12.94 5.20
N GLY A 691 -1.32 13.70 4.90
CA GLY A 691 -1.62 14.98 5.54
C GLY A 691 -1.23 16.20 4.68
N VAL A 692 -1.76 17.34 5.06
CA VAL A 692 -1.54 18.65 4.42
C VAL A 692 -1.12 19.64 5.50
N VAL A 693 -0.03 20.37 5.23
CA VAL A 693 0.41 21.54 5.99
C VAL A 693 -0.18 22.79 5.36
N VAL A 694 -0.57 23.78 6.18
CA VAL A 694 -1.10 25.08 5.72
C VAL A 694 -0.14 26.22 6.04
N GLY A 695 -0.17 27.29 5.24
CA GLY A 695 0.68 28.46 5.49
C GLY A 695 0.50 29.60 4.49
N PRO A 696 0.94 30.82 4.85
CA PRO A 696 0.82 31.99 3.99
C PRO A 696 1.67 31.90 2.72
N ASP A 697 2.77 31.14 2.75
CA ASP A 697 3.74 31.02 1.63
C ASP A 697 3.36 29.94 0.59
N GLY A 698 2.11 29.49 0.57
CA GLY A 698 1.65 28.50 -0.42
C GLY A 698 0.24 27.96 -0.23
N VAL A 699 -0.57 28.56 0.67
CA VAL A 699 -1.88 28.10 1.15
C VAL A 699 -1.84 26.74 1.83
N ALA A 700 -1.44 25.69 1.09
CA ALA A 700 -1.43 24.32 1.53
C ALA A 700 -0.47 23.47 0.69
N SER A 701 0.20 22.49 1.32
CA SER A 701 1.10 21.55 0.65
C SER A 701 0.99 20.13 1.21
N HIS A 702 1.10 19.12 0.35
CA HIS A 702 1.13 17.71 0.76
C HIS A 702 2.52 17.34 1.26
N VAL A 703 2.63 16.93 2.53
CA VAL A 703 3.91 16.53 3.12
C VAL A 703 4.35 15.14 2.68
N HIS A 704 5.67 14.89 2.67
CA HIS A 704 6.31 13.61 2.27
C HIS A 704 5.96 13.09 0.86
N ARG A 705 5.38 13.92 0.00
CA ARG A 705 5.06 13.57 -1.39
C ARG A 705 6.33 13.09 -2.12
N GLY A 706 6.23 11.97 -2.82
CA GLY A 706 7.33 11.37 -3.59
C GLY A 706 8.13 10.30 -2.85
N LEU A 707 8.07 10.23 -1.51
CA LEU A 707 8.65 9.12 -0.75
C LEU A 707 7.94 7.80 -1.10
N GLN A 708 8.60 6.67 -0.98
CA GLN A 708 7.97 5.36 -1.12
C GLN A 708 7.09 5.05 0.09
N ALA A 709 6.00 4.29 -0.14
CA ALA A 709 5.00 3.99 0.88
C ALA A 709 5.56 3.36 2.18
N HIS A 710 6.70 2.66 2.12
CA HIS A 710 7.31 1.98 3.26
C HIS A 710 8.38 2.83 3.98
N GLU A 711 8.74 3.99 3.45
CA GLU A 711 9.71 4.88 4.07
C GLU A 711 9.10 5.56 5.30
N TYR A 712 9.91 5.70 6.36
CA TYR A 712 9.50 6.31 7.61
C TYR A 712 9.12 7.79 7.45
N GLY A 713 9.79 8.49 6.53
CA GLY A 713 9.72 9.95 6.42
C GLY A 713 10.33 10.66 7.63
N TYR A 714 10.24 11.99 7.66
CA TYR A 714 10.71 12.79 8.78
C TYR A 714 10.05 12.33 10.08
N ILE A 715 10.87 11.98 11.07
CA ILE A 715 10.47 11.49 12.41
C ILE A 715 9.38 10.39 12.37
N SER A 716 9.40 9.51 11.37
CA SER A 716 8.41 8.43 11.18
C SER A 716 6.97 8.89 10.86
N ARG A 717 6.75 10.17 10.53
CA ARG A 717 5.40 10.71 10.26
C ARG A 717 4.76 10.22 8.96
N ALA A 718 5.53 9.65 8.04
CA ALA A 718 4.96 9.06 6.84
C ALA A 718 4.32 7.68 7.09
N ILE A 719 4.56 7.07 8.27
CA ILE A 719 4.00 5.75 8.63
C ILE A 719 3.15 5.79 9.90
N LEU A 720 3.42 6.69 10.85
CA LEU A 720 2.66 6.79 12.09
C LEU A 720 1.42 7.66 11.87
N SER A 721 0.27 7.21 12.37
CA SER A 721 -0.93 8.06 12.35
C SER A 721 -0.79 9.16 13.40
N HIS A 722 -1.20 10.37 13.04
CA HIS A 722 -0.95 11.57 13.81
C HIS A 722 -1.98 12.65 13.46
N GLU A 723 -2.10 13.66 14.29
CA GLU A 723 -2.92 14.84 14.05
C GLU A 723 -2.26 15.74 12.99
N VAL A 724 -3.07 16.29 12.11
CA VAL A 724 -2.65 17.21 11.06
C VAL A 724 -3.64 18.37 10.98
N THR A 725 -3.23 19.48 10.37
CA THR A 725 -4.13 20.62 10.21
C THR A 725 -5.16 20.40 9.11
N ALA A 726 -4.80 19.68 8.04
CA ALA A 726 -5.75 19.32 6.98
C ALA A 726 -5.46 17.96 6.35
N VAL A 727 -6.50 17.37 5.76
CA VAL A 727 -6.45 16.16 4.93
C VAL A 727 -7.23 16.38 3.64
N THR A 728 -6.97 15.59 2.60
CA THR A 728 -7.62 15.80 1.30
C THR A 728 -9.00 15.15 1.19
N ALA A 729 -9.95 15.82 0.53
CA ALA A 729 -11.26 15.25 0.21
C ALA A 729 -11.24 14.18 -0.89
N ALA A 730 -10.09 13.84 -1.46
CA ALA A 730 -9.97 12.69 -2.35
C ALA A 730 -10.30 11.36 -1.63
N GLY A 731 -10.17 11.34 -0.30
CA GLY A 731 -10.56 10.23 0.58
C GLY A 731 -10.51 10.67 2.05
N MET A 732 -11.59 11.25 2.56
CA MET A 732 -11.68 11.67 3.96
C MET A 732 -12.99 11.19 4.60
N LEU A 733 -12.88 10.62 5.80
CA LEU A 733 -14.02 10.37 6.66
C LEU A 733 -14.30 11.63 7.47
N VAL A 734 -15.56 12.04 7.56
CA VAL A 734 -16.00 13.23 8.29
C VAL A 734 -17.19 12.88 9.16
N ARG A 735 -17.17 13.30 10.42
CA ARG A 735 -18.32 13.19 11.33
C ARG A 735 -19.43 14.12 10.84
N ALA A 736 -20.64 13.59 10.68
CA ALA A 736 -21.75 14.36 10.13
C ALA A 736 -22.14 15.56 11.01
N GLU A 737 -21.95 15.47 12.33
CA GLU A 737 -22.12 16.59 13.27
C GLU A 737 -21.13 17.71 12.98
N ALA A 738 -19.83 17.42 12.99
CA ALA A 738 -18.77 18.38 12.69
C ALA A 738 -18.97 19.05 11.31
N PHE A 739 -19.32 18.27 10.29
CA PHE A 739 -19.61 18.79 8.95
C PHE A 739 -20.76 19.79 8.93
N ARG A 740 -21.85 19.50 9.65
CA ARG A 740 -23.03 20.37 9.72
C ARG A 740 -22.78 21.61 10.56
N GLU A 741 -22.04 21.49 11.65
CA GLU A 741 -21.69 22.60 12.53
C GLU A 741 -20.92 23.69 11.78
N VAL A 742 -19.94 23.30 10.97
CA VAL A 742 -19.09 24.25 10.21
C VAL A 742 -19.69 24.69 8.87
N GLY A 743 -20.92 24.26 8.56
CA GLY A 743 -21.62 24.63 7.33
C GLY A 743 -21.16 23.92 6.05
N GLY A 744 -20.42 22.80 6.16
CA GLY A 744 -19.96 22.01 5.02
C GLY A 744 -18.89 22.69 4.16
N PHE A 745 -18.78 22.29 2.90
CA PHE A 745 -17.82 22.88 1.95
C PHE A 745 -18.29 24.26 1.47
N ASP A 746 -17.37 25.21 1.24
CA ASP A 746 -17.71 26.50 0.63
C ASP A 746 -17.97 26.34 -0.88
N GLU A 747 -19.25 26.25 -1.25
CA GLU A 747 -19.67 26.10 -2.66
C GLU A 747 -19.66 27.41 -3.47
N VAL A 748 -19.42 28.56 -2.83
CA VAL A 748 -19.41 29.87 -3.48
C VAL A 748 -18.00 30.24 -3.91
N ASN A 749 -17.06 30.22 -2.97
CA ASN A 749 -15.70 30.73 -3.18
C ASN A 749 -14.68 29.63 -3.50
N LEU A 750 -14.91 28.39 -3.06
CA LEU A 750 -13.96 27.27 -3.19
C LEU A 750 -14.62 26.10 -3.92
N LYS A 751 -14.83 26.23 -5.22
CA LYS A 751 -15.58 25.25 -6.02
C LYS A 751 -14.79 23.98 -6.28
N VAL A 752 -13.46 24.07 -6.38
CA VAL A 752 -12.61 23.01 -6.92
C VAL A 752 -11.32 22.82 -6.13
N ALA A 753 -10.57 23.89 -5.83
CA ALA A 753 -9.35 23.83 -5.04
C ALA A 753 -9.58 24.30 -3.59
N TYR A 754 -8.74 23.82 -2.67
CA TYR A 754 -8.68 24.19 -1.24
C TYR A 754 -9.97 24.04 -0.42
N ASN A 755 -11.05 23.49 -0.98
CA ASN A 755 -12.31 23.26 -0.26
C ASN A 755 -12.15 22.30 0.92
N ASP A 756 -11.29 21.31 0.78
CA ASP A 756 -10.92 20.36 1.82
C ASP A 756 -10.08 21.03 2.92
N VAL A 757 -9.12 21.86 2.53
CA VAL A 757 -8.31 22.66 3.46
C VAL A 757 -9.18 23.63 4.26
N ASP A 758 -10.07 24.38 3.61
CA ASP A 758 -11.02 25.28 4.27
C ASP A 758 -11.95 24.53 5.22
N LEU A 759 -12.52 23.40 4.80
CA LEU A 759 -13.36 22.56 5.67
C LEU A 759 -12.59 22.13 6.92
N CYS A 760 -11.34 21.70 6.75
CA CYS A 760 -10.46 21.32 7.85
C CYS A 760 -10.19 22.51 8.78
N LEU A 761 -9.87 23.70 8.25
CA LEU A 761 -9.62 24.89 9.05
C LEU A 761 -10.85 25.34 9.85
N LYS A 762 -12.05 25.31 9.26
CA LYS A 762 -13.30 25.60 10.00
C LYS A 762 -13.55 24.59 11.11
N MET A 763 -13.27 23.31 10.87
CA MET A 763 -13.35 22.27 11.89
C MET A 763 -12.38 22.53 13.04
N ARG A 764 -11.13 22.88 12.72
CA ARG A 764 -10.11 23.22 13.72
C ARG A 764 -10.52 24.44 14.56
N GLU A 765 -11.04 25.49 13.93
CA GLU A 765 -11.56 26.68 14.62
C GLU A 765 -12.73 26.34 15.56
N ALA A 766 -13.59 25.40 15.17
CA ALA A 766 -14.68 24.88 16.00
C ALA A 766 -14.22 23.86 17.07
N GLY A 767 -12.92 23.57 17.18
CA GLY A 767 -12.35 22.68 18.20
C GLY A 767 -12.26 21.20 17.81
N TRP A 768 -12.58 20.85 16.57
CA TRP A 768 -12.46 19.48 16.07
C TRP A 768 -11.01 19.12 15.71
N ARG A 769 -10.62 17.88 16.00
CA ARG A 769 -9.33 17.31 15.60
C ARG A 769 -9.42 16.61 14.25
N ILE A 770 -8.29 16.63 13.54
CA ILE A 770 -8.16 16.03 12.21
C ILE A 770 -6.99 15.07 12.23
N ILE A 771 -7.26 13.81 11.90
CA ILE A 771 -6.28 12.73 12.01
C ILE A 771 -5.86 12.25 10.64
N GLN A 772 -4.55 12.17 10.40
CA GLN A 772 -3.99 11.39 9.30
C GLN A 772 -3.87 9.93 9.74
N CYS A 773 -4.69 9.05 9.16
CA CYS A 773 -4.64 7.61 9.38
C CYS A 773 -3.71 6.93 8.36
N ASN A 774 -2.47 6.68 8.77
CA ASN A 774 -1.49 5.99 7.93
C ASN A 774 -1.66 4.46 7.92
N ASN A 775 -2.54 3.92 8.76
CA ASN A 775 -2.95 2.51 8.75
C ASN A 775 -3.98 2.19 7.66
N PHE A 776 -4.66 3.20 7.11
CA PHE A 776 -5.49 3.06 5.92
C PHE A 776 -4.69 3.54 4.71
N MET A 777 -4.43 2.64 3.75
CA MET A 777 -3.73 2.96 2.51
C MET A 777 -4.60 2.64 1.30
N ALA A 778 -4.63 3.55 0.32
CA ALA A 778 -5.34 3.37 -0.95
C ALA A 778 -4.52 3.92 -2.12
N VAL A 779 -4.79 3.40 -3.33
CA VAL A 779 -4.13 3.86 -4.56
C VAL A 779 -4.99 4.94 -5.20
N HIS A 780 -4.45 6.14 -5.40
CA HIS A 780 -5.14 7.25 -6.06
C HIS A 780 -4.49 7.51 -7.41
N HIS A 781 -5.27 7.41 -8.49
CA HIS A 781 -4.76 7.54 -9.85
C HIS A 781 -4.57 8.99 -10.32
N GLU A 782 -5.02 9.99 -9.56
CA GLU A 782 -4.90 11.46 -9.68
C GLU A 782 -5.00 12.04 -11.10
N SER A 783 -5.89 13.02 -11.25
CA SER A 783 -6.06 13.78 -12.50
C SER A 783 -6.53 12.96 -13.70
N VAL A 784 -6.89 11.67 -13.52
CA VAL A 784 -7.53 10.85 -14.57
C VAL A 784 -8.95 11.38 -14.85
N SER A 785 -9.69 11.75 -13.81
CA SER A 785 -11.06 12.27 -13.92
C SER A 785 -11.13 13.78 -14.24
N ARG A 786 -10.21 14.58 -13.69
CA ARG A 786 -10.26 16.06 -13.71
C ARG A 786 -9.28 16.77 -14.65
N GLY A 787 -8.12 16.17 -14.95
CA GLY A 787 -6.98 16.90 -15.53
C GLY A 787 -6.29 17.86 -14.55
N SER A 788 -5.07 18.33 -14.88
CA SER A 788 -4.30 19.25 -14.01
C SER A 788 -4.91 20.66 -13.94
N ASP A 789 -4.80 21.30 -12.77
CA ASP A 789 -5.14 22.71 -12.54
C ASP A 789 -4.12 23.68 -13.18
N ASP A 790 -2.97 23.18 -13.66
CA ASP A 790 -1.95 23.93 -14.42
C ASP A 790 -2.36 24.23 -15.88
N ARG A 791 -3.64 24.07 -16.22
CA ARG A 791 -4.17 24.41 -17.54
C ARG A 791 -4.56 25.90 -17.57
N PRO A 792 -4.27 26.65 -18.66
CA PRO A 792 -4.61 28.07 -18.75
C PRO A 792 -6.09 28.39 -18.51
N GLU A 793 -6.98 27.43 -18.80
CA GLU A 793 -8.43 27.54 -18.60
C GLU A 793 -8.85 27.52 -17.12
N HIS A 794 -8.00 26.98 -16.23
CA HIS A 794 -8.28 26.81 -14.80
C HIS A 794 -7.54 27.85 -13.92
N GLU A 795 -6.48 28.48 -14.43
CA GLU A 795 -5.63 29.43 -13.70
C GLU A 795 -6.43 30.57 -13.05
N ALA A 796 -7.39 31.18 -13.76
CA ALA A 796 -8.17 32.30 -13.24
C ALA A 796 -9.03 31.90 -12.03
N ARG A 797 -9.62 30.69 -12.06
CA ARG A 797 -10.38 30.14 -10.93
C ARG A 797 -9.45 29.82 -9.77
N PHE A 798 -8.37 29.08 -10.05
CA PHE A 798 -7.39 28.69 -9.04
C PHE A 798 -6.82 29.92 -8.31
N PHE A 799 -6.45 30.97 -9.04
CA PHE A 799 -5.99 32.23 -8.48
C PHE A 799 -7.04 32.91 -7.57
N ALA A 800 -8.32 32.90 -7.96
CA ALA A 800 -9.40 33.44 -7.13
C ALA A 800 -9.60 32.62 -5.84
N GLU A 801 -9.56 31.29 -5.94
CA GLU A 801 -9.64 30.37 -4.79
C GLU A 801 -8.45 30.57 -3.83
N THR A 802 -7.23 30.73 -4.36
CA THR A 802 -6.02 31.07 -3.58
C THR A 802 -6.18 32.41 -2.87
N GLN A 803 -6.63 33.47 -3.56
CA GLN A 803 -6.85 34.77 -2.92
C GLN A 803 -7.88 34.70 -1.81
N HIS A 804 -8.96 33.94 -2.01
CA HIS A 804 -9.97 33.75 -0.98
C HIS A 804 -9.38 33.13 0.29
N MET A 805 -8.57 32.08 0.15
CA MET A 805 -7.89 31.45 1.29
C MET A 805 -7.01 32.45 2.06
N HIS A 806 -6.22 33.26 1.36
CA HIS A 806 -5.41 34.30 2.01
C HIS A 806 -6.25 35.39 2.68
N GLN A 807 -7.37 35.81 2.07
CA GLN A 807 -8.25 36.82 2.65
C GLN A 807 -8.99 36.31 3.89
N GLN A 808 -9.43 35.05 3.86
CA GLN A 808 -10.21 34.45 4.93
C GLN A 808 -9.34 34.00 6.10
N TRP A 809 -8.23 33.31 5.80
CA TRP A 809 -7.39 32.65 6.79
C TRP A 809 -6.06 33.35 7.05
N GLY A 810 -5.68 34.34 6.24
CA GLY A 810 -4.38 34.99 6.30
C GLY A 810 -3.99 35.46 7.71
N ASP A 811 -4.89 36.06 8.47
CA ASP A 811 -4.59 36.55 9.82
C ASP A 811 -4.83 35.51 10.93
N HIS A 812 -5.31 34.31 10.58
CA HIS A 812 -5.67 33.27 11.54
C HIS A 812 -4.43 32.56 12.09
N ALA A 813 -4.40 32.31 13.41
CA ALA A 813 -3.22 31.78 14.09
C ALA A 813 -2.75 30.42 13.53
N ILE A 814 -3.69 29.48 13.28
CA ILE A 814 -3.38 28.15 12.70
C ILE A 814 -2.81 28.26 11.28
N TYR A 815 -3.21 29.28 10.53
CA TYR A 815 -2.74 29.49 9.16
C TYR A 815 -1.37 30.16 9.14
N GLN A 816 -1.12 31.05 10.10
CA GLN A 816 0.19 31.67 10.30
C GLN A 816 1.22 30.67 10.86
N HIS A 817 0.79 29.80 11.77
CA HIS A 817 1.62 28.79 12.42
C HIS A 817 0.83 27.48 12.50
N ASP A 818 1.14 26.55 11.59
CA ASP A 818 0.53 25.22 11.58
C ASP A 818 1.05 24.42 12.78
N PRO A 819 0.21 24.03 13.77
CA PRO A 819 0.65 23.33 14.97
C PRO A 819 1.22 21.92 14.68
N ALA A 820 0.90 21.35 13.51
CA ALA A 820 1.41 20.06 13.07
C ALA A 820 2.70 20.20 12.24
N TYR A 821 3.28 21.40 12.08
CA TYR A 821 4.47 21.64 11.27
C TYR A 821 5.44 22.59 11.97
N SER A 822 6.74 22.27 11.94
CA SER A 822 7.73 23.10 12.63
C SER A 822 7.98 24.40 11.86
N PRO A 823 8.12 25.55 12.56
CA PRO A 823 8.48 26.82 11.94
C PRO A 823 9.90 26.84 11.37
N HIS A 824 10.73 25.83 11.67
CA HIS A 824 12.09 25.72 11.13
C HIS A 824 12.14 25.17 9.71
N PHE A 825 11.03 24.68 9.15
CA PHE A 825 10.94 24.18 7.79
C PHE A 825 10.23 25.17 6.85
N MET A 826 10.67 25.19 5.60
CA MET A 826 9.99 25.91 4.51
C MET A 826 8.71 25.18 4.08
N LEU A 827 7.63 25.91 3.82
CA LEU A 827 6.34 25.34 3.41
C LEU A 827 6.37 24.72 1.99
N ASP A 828 7.30 25.17 1.14
CA ASP A 828 7.28 24.94 -0.31
C ASP A 828 7.71 23.51 -0.72
N GLN A 829 8.45 22.79 0.14
CA GLN A 829 8.89 21.41 -0.10
C GLN A 829 8.99 20.58 1.20
N SER A 830 8.72 19.27 1.08
CA SER A 830 8.77 18.24 2.13
C SER A 830 9.88 18.46 3.16
N TYR A 831 9.63 18.22 4.46
CA TYR A 831 10.57 18.21 5.62
C TYR A 831 12.06 18.01 5.27
N TYR A 832 12.69 19.03 4.70
CA TYR A 832 14.03 18.93 4.11
C TYR A 832 14.69 20.30 4.11
N ASP A 833 14.04 21.30 3.52
CA ASP A 833 14.54 22.67 3.44
C ASP A 833 14.21 23.43 4.73
N LEU A 834 15.23 24.08 5.29
CA LEU A 834 15.17 24.84 6.54
C LEU A 834 15.06 26.33 6.24
N VAL A 835 14.27 27.03 7.06
CA VAL A 835 14.22 28.50 7.07
C VAL A 835 15.58 29.04 7.50
N THR A 836 15.97 30.23 7.03
CA THR A 836 17.18 30.88 7.53
C THR A 836 17.05 31.12 9.04
N PRO A 837 18.12 30.89 9.84
CA PRO A 837 18.05 31.06 11.28
C PRO A 837 17.68 32.47 11.78
N GLU A 838 18.05 33.50 11.01
CA GLU A 838 17.74 34.91 11.26
C GLU A 838 16.28 35.25 10.97
#